data_AF-A0A2S7YHL4-F1
#
_entry.id   AF-A0A2S7YHL4-F1
#
_cell.length_a   1.000
_cell.length_b   1.000
_cell.length_c   1.000
_cell.angle_alpha   90.00
_cell.angle_beta   90.00
_cell.angle_gamma   90.00
#
_symmetry.space_group_name_H-M   'P 1'
#
loop_
_entity.id
_entity.type
_entity.pdbx_description
1 polymer ?
#
loop_
_entity_poly.entity_id
_entity_poly.type
_entity_poly.pdbx_seq_one_letter_code
_entity_poly.pdbx_strand_id
1 'polypeptide(L)'
;MSTNTQPNTPAQWLKFSQLKSVDAIPNHESKDEDNAMGPSYRSIFLDGTPILQQLPGYCEMYTDILALTEPEIQMSADELTDLEINARVITADQPVHLNMSTRGAKSCVMVIYAAVLDQPISVSIQGNQRTELELGADSGHLQAEIKFDEGQLQVSYRDRHGDDRTPVYQAFLDTELRVALAVCWSLPAVAISICSFVAKSAATAGSHALSQAQAVSLGQQLAARAMTGPDSYFAPTLTFDDFAVTLESQRQAAEAFQHQYETFQAAKDRVDDAKAAGETLLATVQHEKETRLDLQSQALGKYRAAAATVDACDKLLSDDEEDLRHAKDRFETGLDEWIRRQTFLAICTILGAVFQFAAGIYAVGKGSGDPGAVEKIVEDVEKAEKAAGAAEHVILGSKAFKQLWEYTKALGKLYPHISNVVSAVGKIDRLGDDDEIDIPTLGGDVSGSDGTDADASLIMSLAAWDEWQLDSDQQMEWATSQQNPAIDGASEYRLTLRKHAIHGRALAQAQAEAVKQGQEYVQATLIVLQANRDIEAIDGLLAHYEEEKDAYAQVEAKFYDRYLQLQTTLAIQLQYAVDACRFYTLKEPAVILDSQMSVDDVTSCIADLRGAMQDVDIQYANGYTPTTPTTFSDELASEFPATVIAGLKSSEKGYSATFTLLPMPGANYDPGPENYAYPFTGGFHYRLNGLEPRLMGVKPLPAAVHDGRALVRFRIETSGTYSDLGYDPDTKESKVWHFVSKLRQNRYVYEIDESGAWLRDRERAQYDDHEHAQPPPFTLWKLTLENPDDLDLSTLDKLELHWDAFYRPVFSL
;
A
#
# COMPACT_ATOMS: atom_id res chain seq x y z
N MET A 1 -2.75 14.47 -14.38
CA MET A 1 -1.35 14.85 -14.73
C MET A 1 -0.44 14.01 -13.84
N SER A 2 0.68 13.48 -14.34
CA SER A 2 1.59 12.65 -13.55
C SER A 2 2.25 13.51 -12.46
N THR A 3 1.74 13.42 -11.22
CA THR A 3 2.21 14.12 -10.01
C THR A 3 3.38 13.38 -9.33
N ASN A 4 4.07 12.50 -10.06
CA ASN A 4 5.01 11.52 -9.49
C ASN A 4 6.49 11.94 -9.59
N THR A 5 6.80 13.13 -10.09
CA THR A 5 8.18 13.62 -10.20
C THR A 5 8.41 14.80 -9.26
N GLN A 6 9.47 14.70 -8.44
CA GLN A 6 9.91 15.79 -7.58
C GLN A 6 10.41 16.99 -8.43
N PRO A 7 10.31 18.23 -7.92
CA PRO A 7 11.06 19.37 -8.47
C PRO A 7 12.57 19.06 -8.55
N ASN A 8 13.28 19.70 -9.47
CA ASN A 8 14.71 19.43 -9.67
C ASN A 8 15.55 20.69 -9.98
N THR A 9 15.01 21.86 -9.69
CA THR A 9 15.71 23.15 -9.86
C THR A 9 15.35 24.09 -8.71
N PRO A 10 16.22 25.06 -8.36
CA PRO A 10 15.95 26.03 -7.30
C PRO A 10 14.62 26.77 -7.51
N ALA A 11 14.33 27.16 -8.75
CA ALA A 11 13.11 27.89 -9.08
C ALA A 11 11.83 27.05 -8.91
N GLN A 12 11.89 25.74 -9.15
CA GLN A 12 10.74 24.86 -8.92
C GLN A 12 10.57 24.55 -7.43
N TRP A 13 11.67 24.33 -6.69
CA TRP A 13 11.61 24.14 -5.24
C TRP A 13 11.12 25.38 -4.50
N LEU A 14 11.50 26.59 -4.93
CA LEU A 14 10.96 27.83 -4.38
C LEU A 14 9.45 27.95 -4.63
N LYS A 15 8.95 27.52 -5.80
CA LYS A 15 7.50 27.50 -6.05
C LYS A 15 6.79 26.48 -5.16
N PHE A 16 7.44 25.35 -4.86
CA PHE A 16 6.93 24.35 -3.94
C PHE A 16 6.80 24.91 -2.52
N SER A 17 7.84 25.58 -1.99
CA SER A 17 7.78 26.17 -0.65
C SER A 17 6.74 27.29 -0.53
N GLN A 18 6.39 27.93 -1.65
CA GLN A 18 5.35 28.97 -1.75
C GLN A 18 3.94 28.42 -2.01
N LEU A 19 3.75 27.10 -2.06
CA LEU A 19 2.40 26.54 -2.12
C LEU A 19 1.62 26.96 -0.88
N LYS A 20 0.35 27.34 -1.04
CA LYS A 20 -0.50 27.77 0.09
C LYS A 20 -0.52 26.75 1.23
N SER A 21 -0.52 25.45 0.91
CA SER A 21 -0.51 24.35 1.88
C SER A 21 0.79 24.27 2.68
N VAL A 22 1.90 24.77 2.14
CA VAL A 22 3.24 24.76 2.75
C VAL A 22 3.48 26.07 3.50
N ASP A 23 3.18 27.22 2.86
CA ASP A 23 3.33 28.57 3.42
C ASP A 23 2.42 28.82 4.64
N ALA A 24 1.27 28.14 4.72
CA ALA A 24 0.35 28.24 5.85
C ALA A 24 0.80 27.50 7.12
N ILE A 25 1.87 26.71 7.06
CA ILE A 25 2.40 25.98 8.22
C ILE A 25 2.96 27.03 9.22
N PRO A 26 2.44 27.15 10.45
CA PRO A 26 2.97 28.10 11.42
C PRO A 26 4.35 27.65 11.92
N ASN A 27 5.16 28.61 12.36
CA ASN A 27 6.46 28.35 12.96
C ASN A 27 7.38 27.46 12.09
N HIS A 28 7.31 27.62 10.76
CA HIS A 28 8.14 26.87 9.80
C HIS A 28 9.54 27.49 9.61
N GLU A 29 9.74 28.74 10.08
CA GLU A 29 11.03 29.41 10.07
C GLU A 29 11.44 29.85 11.48
N SER A 30 12.72 29.73 11.80
CA SER A 30 13.32 30.37 12.96
C SER A 30 14.76 30.75 12.66
N LYS A 31 15.17 31.90 13.18
CA LYS A 31 16.52 32.41 13.02
C LYS A 31 16.99 32.93 14.38
N ASP A 32 17.88 32.20 15.01
CA ASP A 32 18.47 32.56 16.29
C ASP A 32 19.95 32.89 16.08
N GLU A 33 20.24 34.18 15.87
CA GLU A 33 21.61 34.67 15.69
C GLU A 33 22.34 34.96 17.00
N ASP A 34 21.61 35.01 18.12
CA ASP A 34 22.13 35.39 19.44
C ASP A 34 22.39 34.17 20.35
N ASN A 35 22.18 32.95 19.85
CA ASN A 35 22.47 31.71 20.57
C ASN A 35 23.94 31.67 21.01
N ALA A 36 24.15 31.38 22.29
CA ALA A 36 25.47 31.28 22.89
C ALA A 36 26.36 30.19 22.25
N MET A 37 25.76 29.19 21.60
CA MET A 37 26.48 28.17 20.85
C MET A 37 26.82 28.58 19.41
N GLY A 38 26.15 29.57 18.82
CA GLY A 38 26.30 30.02 17.45
C GLY A 38 24.96 30.05 16.69
N PRO A 39 24.85 30.79 15.57
CA PRO A 39 23.60 30.98 14.86
C PRO A 39 22.97 29.69 14.34
N SER A 40 21.65 29.58 14.51
CA SER A 40 20.83 28.51 13.92
C SER A 40 19.80 29.07 12.93
N TYR A 41 19.68 28.41 11.77
CA TYR A 41 18.74 28.75 10.71
C TYR A 41 17.83 27.57 10.45
N ARG A 42 16.53 27.75 10.62
CA ARG A 42 15.50 26.77 10.25
C ARG A 42 14.53 27.40 9.25
N SER A 43 14.29 26.77 8.11
CA SER A 43 13.28 27.18 7.13
C SER A 43 12.97 26.03 6.17
N ILE A 44 11.83 26.06 5.49
CA ILE A 44 11.52 25.11 4.41
C ILE A 44 12.42 25.36 3.19
N PHE A 45 12.72 26.63 2.87
CA PHE A 45 13.59 26.99 1.75
C PHE A 45 14.60 28.03 2.19
N LEU A 46 15.88 27.68 2.15
CA LEU A 46 16.98 28.56 2.56
C LEU A 46 17.92 28.84 1.38
N ASP A 47 18.16 30.12 1.06
CA ASP A 47 19.29 30.51 0.22
C ASP A 47 20.57 30.43 1.07
N GLY A 48 21.34 29.37 0.87
CA GLY A 48 22.54 29.07 1.65
C GLY A 48 23.76 29.88 1.23
N THR A 49 23.78 30.42 0.00
CA THR A 49 24.96 31.10 -0.57
C THR A 49 25.48 32.23 0.34
N PRO A 50 24.64 33.16 0.85
CA PRO A 50 25.14 34.26 1.66
C PRO A 50 25.76 33.79 2.98
N ILE A 51 25.24 32.70 3.57
CA ILE A 51 25.75 32.17 4.84
C ILE A 51 27.07 31.42 4.59
N LEU A 52 27.16 30.62 3.53
CA LEU A 52 28.39 29.91 3.16
C LEU A 52 29.54 30.85 2.76
N GLN A 53 29.23 32.02 2.20
CA GLN A 53 30.24 33.05 1.88
C GLN A 53 30.90 33.62 3.15
N GLN A 54 30.19 33.65 4.29
CA GLN A 54 30.69 34.16 5.57
C GLN A 54 30.27 33.26 6.72
N LEU A 55 31.06 32.21 6.95
CA LEU A 55 30.77 31.23 7.98
C LEU A 55 31.07 31.79 9.38
N PRO A 56 30.09 31.77 10.31
CA PRO A 56 30.33 32.10 11.70
C PRO A 56 31.14 30.97 12.39
N GLY A 57 31.58 31.20 13.63
CA GLY A 57 32.40 30.22 14.36
C GLY A 57 31.67 28.88 14.66
N TYR A 58 30.36 28.91 14.76
CA TYR A 58 29.50 27.72 14.83
C TYR A 58 28.20 28.05 14.11
N CYS A 59 27.68 27.12 13.31
CA CYS A 59 26.46 27.35 12.54
C CYS A 59 25.68 26.05 12.34
N GLU A 60 24.37 26.12 12.52
CA GLU A 60 23.46 25.03 12.18
C GLU A 60 22.44 25.50 11.14
N MET A 61 22.29 24.74 10.06
CA MET A 61 21.26 24.94 9.04
C MET A 61 20.37 23.71 9.00
N TYR A 62 19.09 23.90 9.34
CA TYR A 62 18.06 22.88 9.29
C TYR A 62 17.00 23.28 8.26
N THR A 63 17.03 22.68 7.08
CA THR A 63 16.12 23.09 6.00
C THR A 63 15.61 21.92 5.18
N ASP A 64 14.41 22.01 4.61
CA ASP A 64 13.99 21.01 3.62
C ASP A 64 14.86 21.17 2.36
N ILE A 65 14.95 22.40 1.86
CA ILE A 65 15.63 22.75 0.62
C ILE A 65 16.69 23.83 0.86
N LEU A 66 17.95 23.46 0.63
CA LEU A 66 19.07 24.40 0.57
C LEU A 66 19.35 24.77 -0.90
N ALA A 67 19.06 26.03 -1.27
CA ALA A 67 19.39 26.55 -2.58
C ALA A 67 20.78 27.19 -2.60
N LEU A 68 21.58 26.80 -3.59
CA LEU A 68 22.88 27.37 -3.90
C LEU A 68 22.77 28.15 -5.22
N THR A 69 22.72 29.46 -5.08
CA THR A 69 22.42 30.43 -6.15
C THR A 69 23.64 30.83 -6.98
N GLU A 70 24.84 30.44 -6.57
CA GLU A 70 26.10 30.68 -7.29
C GLU A 70 26.85 29.37 -7.60
N PRO A 71 27.42 29.19 -8.81
CA PRO A 71 28.18 27.98 -9.15
C PRO A 71 29.56 27.91 -8.48
N GLU A 72 30.08 29.04 -7.99
CA GLU A 72 31.36 29.13 -7.30
C GLU A 72 31.18 29.95 -6.02
N ILE A 73 31.17 29.28 -4.86
CA ILE A 73 30.97 29.90 -3.55
C ILE A 73 32.32 30.02 -2.86
N GLN A 74 32.79 31.25 -2.70
CA GLN A 74 34.02 31.55 -1.96
C GLN A 74 33.73 31.59 -0.47
N MET A 75 34.17 30.55 0.25
CA MET A 75 33.91 30.42 1.68
C MET A 75 35.01 31.09 2.51
N SER A 76 34.59 31.99 3.40
CA SER A 76 35.44 32.59 4.42
C SER A 76 34.97 32.13 5.80
N ALA A 77 35.86 31.49 6.55
CA ALA A 77 35.61 31.02 7.91
C ALA A 77 36.63 31.62 8.89
N ASP A 78 36.28 31.68 10.17
CA ASP A 78 37.21 32.03 11.24
C ASP A 78 38.14 30.86 11.61
N GLU A 79 39.13 31.08 12.50
CA GLU A 79 40.14 30.05 12.80
C GLU A 79 39.57 28.80 13.49
N LEU A 80 38.32 28.83 13.95
CA LEU A 80 37.57 27.69 14.50
C LEU A 80 36.12 27.80 14.02
N THR A 81 35.78 27.04 12.97
CA THR A 81 34.42 26.99 12.43
C THR A 81 33.89 25.56 12.43
N ASP A 82 32.71 25.37 13.01
CA ASP A 82 31.91 24.15 12.85
C ASP A 82 30.60 24.50 12.13
N LEU A 83 30.26 23.76 11.09
CA LEU A 83 29.05 23.96 10.31
C LEU A 83 28.32 22.64 10.15
N GLU A 84 27.08 22.60 10.58
CA GLU A 84 26.18 21.49 10.33
C GLU A 84 25.06 21.93 9.36
N ILE A 85 24.90 21.18 8.28
CA ILE A 85 23.82 21.34 7.31
C ILE A 85 23.02 20.05 7.29
N ASN A 86 21.78 20.12 7.74
CA ASN A 86 20.77 19.10 7.51
C ASN A 86 19.80 19.65 6.47
N ALA A 87 19.92 19.14 5.24
CA ALA A 87 19.02 19.45 4.14
C ALA A 87 18.48 18.17 3.52
N ARG A 88 17.18 18.05 3.24
CA ARG A 88 16.73 16.91 2.41
C ARG A 88 17.26 17.09 0.99
N VAL A 89 17.11 18.29 0.44
CA VAL A 89 17.51 18.64 -0.93
C VAL A 89 18.55 19.74 -0.91
N ILE A 90 19.64 19.55 -1.66
CA ILE A 90 20.51 20.66 -2.06
C ILE A 90 20.36 20.88 -3.57
N THR A 91 20.00 22.11 -3.94
CA THR A 91 19.60 22.45 -5.31
C THR A 91 20.38 23.63 -5.87
N ALA A 92 20.69 23.57 -7.17
CA ALA A 92 21.38 24.62 -7.92
C ALA A 92 21.02 24.52 -9.41
N ASP A 93 21.18 25.61 -10.17
CA ASP A 93 20.97 25.59 -11.63
C ASP A 93 22.13 24.92 -12.38
N GLN A 94 23.30 24.81 -11.74
CA GLN A 94 24.55 24.27 -12.31
C GLN A 94 25.35 23.55 -11.21
N PRO A 95 26.33 22.68 -11.56
CA PRO A 95 27.25 22.10 -10.59
C PRO A 95 27.93 23.16 -9.74
N VAL A 96 27.97 22.95 -8.42
CA VAL A 96 28.47 23.94 -7.46
C VAL A 96 29.87 23.58 -6.97
N HIS A 97 30.70 24.60 -6.84
CA HIS A 97 32.01 24.51 -6.23
C HIS A 97 32.09 25.36 -4.95
N LEU A 98 32.32 24.69 -3.82
CA LEU A 98 32.58 25.30 -2.53
C LEU A 98 34.10 25.46 -2.34
N ASN A 99 34.58 26.70 -2.30
CA ASN A 99 36.01 26.99 -2.34
C ASN A 99 36.46 27.65 -1.03
N MET A 100 37.14 26.90 -0.18
CA MET A 100 37.58 27.36 1.14
C MET A 100 38.80 28.27 1.04
N SER A 101 38.75 29.41 1.71
CA SER A 101 39.91 30.29 1.87
C SER A 101 41.03 29.64 2.71
N THR A 102 42.29 30.01 2.48
CA THR A 102 43.42 29.50 3.30
C THR A 102 43.34 29.89 4.77
N ARG A 103 42.62 30.97 5.11
CA ARG A 103 42.35 31.35 6.50
C ARG A 103 41.39 30.36 7.16
N GLY A 104 40.28 30.04 6.50
CA GLY A 104 39.31 29.06 7.00
C GLY A 104 39.86 27.63 6.99
N ALA A 105 40.79 27.32 6.09
CA ALA A 105 41.42 26.01 6.00
C ALA A 105 42.41 25.67 7.14
N LYS A 106 42.51 26.53 8.18
CA LYS A 106 43.32 26.24 9.37
C LYS A 106 42.65 25.23 10.30
N SER A 107 41.34 25.36 10.54
CA SER A 107 40.54 24.45 11.36
C SER A 107 39.05 24.74 11.14
N CYS A 108 38.49 24.12 10.11
CA CYS A 108 37.05 24.14 9.82
C CYS A 108 36.55 22.72 9.63
N VAL A 109 35.42 22.40 10.27
CA VAL A 109 34.68 21.17 10.04
C VAL A 109 33.32 21.55 9.48
N MET A 110 32.91 20.84 8.43
CA MET A 110 31.59 20.97 7.85
C MET A 110 30.98 19.59 7.71
N VAL A 111 29.76 19.44 8.20
CA VAL A 111 28.98 18.22 8.09
C VAL A 111 27.76 18.52 7.24
N ILE A 112 27.60 17.78 6.14
CA ILE A 112 26.46 17.91 5.24
C ILE A 112 25.70 16.59 5.24
N TYR A 113 24.43 16.66 5.59
CA TYR A 113 23.45 15.61 5.35
C TYR A 113 22.54 16.04 4.19
N ALA A 114 22.47 15.20 3.15
CA ALA A 114 21.66 15.45 1.97
C ALA A 114 21.15 14.15 1.35
N ALA A 115 19.84 14.03 1.18
CA ALA A 115 19.23 12.87 0.52
C ALA A 115 19.16 13.04 -1.00
N VAL A 116 18.99 14.28 -1.48
CA VAL A 116 18.85 14.61 -2.91
C VAL A 116 19.81 15.74 -3.28
N LEU A 117 20.56 15.53 -4.36
CA LEU A 117 21.36 16.56 -5.00
C LEU A 117 20.85 16.76 -6.43
N ASP A 118 20.30 17.95 -6.73
CA ASP A 118 19.88 18.26 -8.10
C ASP A 118 21.08 18.49 -9.04
N GLN A 119 22.23 18.87 -8.47
CA GLN A 119 23.49 19.09 -9.17
C GLN A 119 24.68 18.59 -8.33
N PRO A 120 25.79 18.12 -8.95
CA PRO A 120 26.99 17.73 -8.23
C PRO A 120 27.60 18.89 -7.43
N ILE A 121 28.13 18.57 -6.25
CA ILE A 121 28.81 19.52 -5.35
C ILE A 121 30.27 19.10 -5.21
N SER A 122 31.18 20.06 -5.27
CA SER A 122 32.61 19.81 -5.08
C SER A 122 33.24 20.82 -4.14
N VAL A 123 34.22 20.38 -3.35
CA VAL A 123 34.94 21.19 -2.35
C VAL A 123 36.42 21.34 -2.70
N SER A 124 37.05 22.46 -2.36
CA SER A 124 38.49 22.68 -2.52
C SER A 124 39.05 23.68 -1.51
N ILE A 125 40.39 23.82 -1.48
CA ILE A 125 41.09 24.93 -0.81
C ILE A 125 41.75 25.80 -1.88
N GLN A 126 41.24 27.01 -2.09
CA GLN A 126 41.67 27.91 -3.16
C GLN A 126 41.77 27.24 -4.54
N GLY A 127 40.80 26.37 -4.87
CA GLY A 127 40.76 25.61 -6.12
C GLY A 127 41.71 24.40 -6.18
N ASN A 128 42.53 24.16 -5.15
CA ASN A 128 43.38 22.97 -5.06
C ASN A 128 42.69 21.84 -4.31
N GLN A 129 43.11 20.59 -4.55
CA GLN A 129 42.54 19.40 -3.90
C GLN A 129 41.03 19.22 -4.18
N ARG A 130 40.55 19.67 -5.35
CA ARG A 130 39.13 19.60 -5.68
C ARG A 130 38.61 18.15 -5.59
N THR A 131 37.60 17.97 -4.74
CA THR A 131 36.97 16.68 -4.45
C THR A 131 35.47 16.83 -4.67
N GLU A 132 34.87 15.97 -5.48
CA GLU A 132 33.42 15.88 -5.62
C GLU A 132 32.84 15.09 -4.45
N LEU A 133 31.71 15.53 -3.91
CA LEU A 133 31.07 14.89 -2.77
C LEU A 133 30.20 13.72 -3.25
N GLU A 134 30.44 12.55 -2.70
CA GLU A 134 29.61 11.35 -2.90
C GLU A 134 28.42 11.41 -1.94
N LEU A 135 27.45 12.26 -2.26
CA LEU A 135 26.19 12.46 -1.54
C LEU A 135 25.00 12.34 -2.50
N GLY A 136 23.80 12.25 -1.93
CA GLY A 136 22.56 12.09 -2.69
C GLY A 136 22.22 10.62 -2.96
N ALA A 137 21.07 10.40 -3.61
CA ALA A 137 20.49 9.09 -3.86
C ALA A 137 21.54 8.05 -4.25
N ASP A 138 22.24 8.21 -5.37
CA ASP A 138 23.09 7.15 -5.95
C ASP A 138 24.35 6.79 -5.13
N SER A 139 24.69 7.56 -4.08
CA SER A 139 25.93 7.38 -3.31
C SER A 139 25.85 6.29 -2.24
N GLY A 140 24.64 6.00 -1.73
CA GLY A 140 24.46 5.19 -0.52
C GLY A 140 24.99 5.83 0.78
N HIS A 141 25.46 7.08 0.72
CA HIS A 141 25.95 7.86 1.86
C HIS A 141 24.90 8.89 2.29
N LEU A 142 24.67 9.03 3.61
CA LEU A 142 23.75 10.01 4.19
C LEU A 142 24.47 11.27 4.68
N GLN A 143 25.77 11.17 4.92
CA GLN A 143 26.60 12.23 5.51
C GLN A 143 27.93 12.35 4.77
N ALA A 144 28.35 13.59 4.50
CA ALA A 144 29.73 13.94 4.21
C ALA A 144 30.29 14.84 5.32
N GLU A 145 31.37 14.40 5.95
CA GLU A 145 32.16 15.18 6.90
C GLU A 145 33.41 15.69 6.19
N ILE A 146 33.51 17.00 6.07
CA ILE A 146 34.53 17.74 5.31
C ILE A 146 35.39 18.50 6.31
N LYS A 147 36.65 18.09 6.42
CA LYS A 147 37.62 18.66 7.36
C LYS A 147 38.68 19.44 6.60
N PHE A 148 38.82 20.71 6.97
CA PHE A 148 39.92 21.56 6.56
C PHE A 148 40.84 21.79 7.76
N ASP A 149 42.02 21.16 7.75
CA ASP A 149 42.96 21.19 8.87
C ASP A 149 44.39 21.44 8.35
N GLU A 150 45.04 22.48 8.88
CA GLU A 150 46.38 22.93 8.48
C GLU A 150 46.59 23.03 6.94
N GLY A 151 45.56 23.44 6.20
CA GLY A 151 45.59 23.57 4.75
C GLY A 151 45.44 22.25 3.97
N GLN A 152 45.02 21.17 4.62
CA GLN A 152 44.62 19.91 3.99
C GLN A 152 43.11 19.76 3.97
N LEU A 153 42.58 19.25 2.87
CA LEU A 153 41.19 18.82 2.74
C LEU A 153 41.09 17.30 2.96
N GLN A 154 40.20 16.88 3.85
CA GLN A 154 39.79 15.49 4.03
C GLN A 154 38.27 15.39 3.94
N VAL A 155 37.76 14.40 3.21
CA VAL A 155 36.33 14.10 3.13
C VAL A 155 36.13 12.66 3.59
N SER A 156 35.15 12.45 4.46
CA SER A 156 34.74 11.12 4.93
C SER A 156 33.22 10.99 4.93
N TYR A 157 32.73 9.78 4.70
CA TYR A 157 31.30 9.52 4.53
C TYR A 157 30.74 8.58 5.60
N ARG A 158 29.46 8.73 5.91
CA ARG A 158 28.72 7.80 6.77
C ARG A 158 27.36 7.45 6.17
N ASP A 159 26.85 6.28 6.55
CA ASP A 159 25.56 5.73 6.17
C ASP A 159 24.44 6.05 7.19
N ARG A 160 24.68 7.00 8.09
CA ARG A 160 23.77 7.37 9.19
C ARG A 160 23.86 8.84 9.53
N HIS A 161 22.78 9.38 10.10
CA HIS A 161 22.75 10.72 10.68
C HIS A 161 23.47 10.79 12.05
N GLY A 162 23.80 12.01 12.48
CA GLY A 162 24.25 12.31 13.84
C GLY A 162 23.15 12.03 14.89
N ASP A 163 23.52 12.11 16.18
CA ASP A 163 22.58 12.09 17.31
C ASP A 163 22.45 13.53 17.83
N ASP A 164 21.60 14.31 17.17
CA ASP A 164 21.23 15.66 17.62
C ASP A 164 19.93 15.58 18.41
N ARG A 165 19.95 16.08 19.65
CA ARG A 165 18.82 16.07 20.59
C ARG A 165 18.33 17.47 20.93
N THR A 166 18.77 18.47 20.16
CA THR A 166 18.40 19.86 20.40
C THR A 166 16.90 20.07 20.12
N PRO A 167 16.24 20.99 20.83
CA PRO A 167 14.86 21.37 20.52
C PRO A 167 14.69 21.90 19.10
N VAL A 168 15.72 22.54 18.54
CA VAL A 168 15.71 23.07 17.16
C VAL A 168 15.67 21.94 16.15
N TYR A 169 16.43 20.85 16.37
CA TYR A 169 16.39 19.66 15.52
C TYR A 169 15.03 18.95 15.57
N GLN A 170 14.44 18.78 16.76
CA GLN A 170 13.07 18.26 16.87
C GLN A 170 12.07 19.15 16.10
N ALA A 171 12.18 20.47 16.25
CA ALA A 171 11.32 21.41 15.54
C ALA A 171 11.53 21.39 14.03
N PHE A 172 12.71 21.00 13.54
CA PHE A 172 12.98 20.74 12.13
C PHE A 172 12.26 19.48 11.65
N LEU A 173 12.44 18.34 12.34
CA LEU A 173 11.76 17.09 11.98
C LEU A 173 10.22 17.23 12.01
N ASP A 174 9.69 18.01 12.96
CA ASP A 174 8.26 18.29 13.03
C ASP A 174 7.79 19.14 11.83
N THR A 175 8.58 20.15 11.42
CA THR A 175 8.27 20.94 10.21
C THR A 175 8.27 20.06 8.97
N GLU A 176 9.27 19.20 8.79
CA GLU A 176 9.32 18.22 7.69
C GLU A 176 8.06 17.35 7.65
N LEU A 177 7.66 16.78 8.78
CA LEU A 177 6.44 15.94 8.86
C LEU A 177 5.16 16.73 8.57
N ARG A 178 5.05 17.99 8.99
CA ARG A 178 3.93 18.87 8.62
C ARG A 178 3.88 19.09 7.12
N VAL A 179 5.02 19.35 6.47
CA VAL A 179 5.10 19.51 5.01
C VAL A 179 4.67 18.22 4.33
N ALA A 180 5.19 17.07 4.76
CA ALA A 180 4.83 15.76 4.20
C ALA A 180 3.32 15.50 4.29
N LEU A 181 2.71 15.74 5.46
CA LEU A 181 1.26 15.60 5.66
C LEU A 181 0.47 16.59 4.81
N ALA A 182 0.91 17.84 4.68
CA ALA A 182 0.21 18.87 3.91
C ALA A 182 0.17 18.54 2.41
N VAL A 183 1.16 17.83 1.87
CA VAL A 183 1.28 17.54 0.43
C VAL A 183 1.15 16.05 0.07
N CYS A 184 0.88 15.16 1.03
CA CYS A 184 0.90 13.70 0.81
C CYS A 184 -0.05 13.21 -0.30
N TRP A 185 -1.15 13.93 -0.57
CA TRP A 185 -2.09 13.58 -1.64
C TRP A 185 -1.79 14.29 -2.97
N SER A 186 -1.36 15.56 -2.93
CA SER A 186 -1.14 16.38 -4.12
C SER A 186 0.25 16.17 -4.74
N LEU A 187 1.26 15.88 -3.92
CA LEU A 187 2.66 15.65 -4.29
C LEU A 187 3.25 14.43 -3.54
N PRO A 188 2.73 13.21 -3.77
CA PRO A 188 3.13 12.02 -3.01
C PRO A 188 4.62 11.71 -3.09
N ALA A 189 5.28 11.96 -4.23
CA ALA A 189 6.72 11.73 -4.37
C ALA A 189 7.56 12.61 -3.41
N VAL A 190 7.17 13.86 -3.22
CA VAL A 190 7.83 14.77 -2.26
C VAL A 190 7.56 14.32 -0.83
N ALA A 191 6.31 13.97 -0.50
CA ALA A 191 5.97 13.49 0.83
C ALA A 191 6.71 12.19 1.21
N ILE A 192 6.85 11.23 0.27
CA ILE A 192 7.65 10.01 0.50
C ILE A 192 9.13 10.35 0.70
N SER A 193 9.68 11.28 -0.09
CA SER A 193 11.06 11.76 0.04
C SER A 193 11.33 12.35 1.43
N ILE A 194 10.42 13.18 1.93
CA ILE A 194 10.47 13.75 3.28
C ILE A 194 10.37 12.65 4.35
N CYS A 195 9.41 11.73 4.21
CA CYS A 195 9.24 10.61 5.15
C CYS A 195 10.51 9.75 5.23
N SER A 196 11.14 9.47 4.09
CA SER A 196 12.40 8.71 4.03
C SER A 196 13.54 9.44 4.74
N PHE A 197 13.67 10.75 4.49
CA PHE A 197 14.65 11.59 5.14
C PHE A 197 14.45 11.62 6.66
N VAL A 198 13.25 11.94 7.15
CA VAL A 198 12.95 11.99 8.60
C VAL A 198 13.15 10.62 9.26
N ALA A 199 12.71 9.53 8.62
CA ALA A 199 12.87 8.18 9.16
C ALA A 199 14.34 7.78 9.35
N LYS A 200 15.23 8.20 8.43
CA LYS A 200 16.68 7.96 8.52
C LYS A 200 17.35 8.90 9.53
N SER A 201 16.96 10.17 9.54
CA SER A 201 17.44 11.19 10.47
C SER A 201 17.16 10.82 11.92
N ALA A 202 15.98 10.24 12.20
CA ALA A 202 15.55 9.88 13.55
C ALA A 202 15.98 8.46 14.02
N ALA A 203 16.62 7.66 13.16
CA ALA A 203 16.89 6.24 13.43
C ALA A 203 18.00 5.94 14.44
N THR A 204 18.85 6.92 14.76
CA THR A 204 20.13 6.66 15.43
C THR A 204 20.09 6.77 16.95
N ALA A 205 19.02 7.33 17.55
CA ALA A 205 19.09 7.84 18.92
C ALA A 205 17.93 7.49 19.88
N GLY A 206 16.79 6.97 19.40
CA GLY A 206 15.60 6.74 20.23
C GLY A 206 14.90 8.01 20.75
N SER A 207 15.59 9.15 20.81
CA SER A 207 15.07 10.47 21.23
C SER A 207 13.99 11.04 20.31
N HIS A 208 13.90 10.56 19.07
CA HIS A 208 12.94 10.99 18.05
C HIS A 208 12.04 9.85 17.56
N ALA A 209 11.85 8.82 18.39
CA ALA A 209 11.13 7.60 18.00
C ALA A 209 9.70 7.87 17.51
N LEU A 210 9.03 8.91 18.04
CA LEU A 210 7.70 9.30 17.58
C LEU A 210 7.74 9.89 16.15
N SER A 211 8.64 10.83 15.87
CA SER A 211 8.82 11.41 14.54
C SER A 211 9.25 10.35 13.53
N GLN A 212 10.12 9.42 13.94
CA GLN A 212 10.48 8.26 13.11
C GLN A 212 9.26 7.40 12.79
N ALA A 213 8.45 7.06 13.80
CA ALA A 213 7.27 6.22 13.61
C ALA A 213 6.24 6.87 12.68
N GLN A 214 6.04 8.18 12.81
CA GLN A 214 5.16 8.95 11.93
C GLN A 214 5.68 8.96 10.49
N ALA A 215 6.97 9.21 10.30
CA ALA A 215 7.60 9.22 8.99
C ALA A 215 7.51 7.86 8.30
N VAL A 216 7.84 6.78 9.01
CA VAL A 216 7.74 5.41 8.49
C VAL A 216 6.29 5.07 8.16
N SER A 217 5.35 5.41 9.04
CA SER A 217 3.94 5.09 8.84
C SER A 217 3.37 5.77 7.61
N LEU A 218 3.56 7.09 7.50
CA LEU A 218 3.08 7.88 6.36
C LEU A 218 3.78 7.46 5.07
N GLY A 219 5.12 7.31 5.09
CA GLY A 219 5.90 6.91 3.93
C GLY A 219 5.49 5.54 3.37
N GLN A 220 5.30 4.54 4.23
CA GLN A 220 4.88 3.20 3.83
C GLN A 220 3.43 3.17 3.33
N GLN A 221 2.54 4.01 3.89
CA GLN A 221 1.17 4.14 3.39
C GLN A 221 1.16 4.69 1.95
N LEU A 222 1.96 5.73 1.70
CA LEU A 222 2.10 6.34 0.38
C LEU A 222 2.77 5.39 -0.62
N ALA A 223 3.82 4.66 -0.20
CA ALA A 223 4.46 3.64 -1.01
C ALA A 223 3.51 2.49 -1.37
N ALA A 224 2.76 1.96 -0.39
CA ALA A 224 1.79 0.90 -0.64
C ALA A 224 0.71 1.35 -1.63
N ARG A 225 0.20 2.58 -1.50
CA ARG A 225 -0.76 3.17 -2.44
C ARG A 225 -0.17 3.31 -3.85
N ALA A 226 1.10 3.68 -3.97
CA ALA A 226 1.78 3.76 -5.26
C ALA A 226 1.95 2.38 -5.90
N MET A 227 2.29 1.36 -5.10
CA MET A 227 2.51 -0.02 -5.56
C MET A 227 1.25 -0.74 -6.03
N THR A 228 0.08 -0.47 -5.44
CA THR A 228 -1.18 -1.09 -5.87
C THR A 228 -1.64 -0.66 -7.27
N GLY A 229 -1.06 0.42 -7.80
CA GLY A 229 -1.47 1.02 -9.06
C GLY A 229 -2.91 1.55 -9.02
N PRO A 230 -3.42 2.07 -10.16
CA PRO A 230 -4.76 2.61 -10.24
C PRO A 230 -5.85 1.53 -10.29
N ASP A 231 -5.55 0.22 -10.25
CA ASP A 231 -6.54 -0.83 -10.54
C ASP A 231 -6.77 -1.84 -9.38
N SER A 232 -6.21 -1.60 -8.19
CA SER A 232 -6.52 -2.37 -6.97
C SER A 232 -7.20 -1.50 -5.94
N TYR A 233 -8.37 -1.92 -5.46
CA TYR A 233 -9.13 -1.16 -4.48
C TYR A 233 -9.54 -2.00 -3.28
N PHE A 234 -9.78 -1.36 -2.14
CA PHE A 234 -10.44 -2.04 -1.04
C PHE A 234 -11.95 -2.12 -1.35
N ALA A 235 -12.52 -3.32 -1.28
CA ALA A 235 -13.97 -3.50 -1.32
C ALA A 235 -14.55 -3.17 0.06
N PRO A 236 -15.51 -2.25 0.13
CA PRO A 236 -16.07 -1.78 1.38
C PRO A 236 -16.70 -2.93 2.19
N THR A 237 -16.52 -2.91 3.51
CA THR A 237 -17.19 -3.86 4.42
C THR A 237 -18.49 -3.33 5.00
N LEU A 238 -18.75 -2.03 4.82
CA LEU A 238 -19.93 -1.29 5.23
C LEU A 238 -20.58 -0.67 3.99
N THR A 239 -21.81 -0.15 4.13
CA THR A 239 -22.46 0.56 3.03
C THR A 239 -21.83 1.95 2.84
N PHE A 240 -22.02 2.54 1.66
CA PHE A 240 -21.66 3.94 1.43
C PHE A 240 -22.31 4.88 2.48
N ASP A 241 -23.58 4.63 2.84
CA ASP A 241 -24.29 5.49 3.80
C ASP A 241 -23.66 5.42 5.20
N ASP A 242 -23.18 4.25 5.64
CA ASP A 242 -22.45 4.13 6.91
C ASP A 242 -21.15 4.96 6.92
N PHE A 243 -20.41 4.93 5.80
CA PHE A 243 -19.22 5.77 5.63
C PHE A 243 -19.60 7.26 5.58
N ALA A 244 -20.66 7.62 4.88
CA ALA A 244 -21.12 9.00 4.77
C ALA A 244 -21.56 9.57 6.13
N VAL A 245 -22.24 8.79 6.97
CA VAL A 245 -22.61 9.21 8.33
C VAL A 245 -21.37 9.45 9.20
N THR A 246 -20.40 8.53 9.14
CA THR A 246 -19.14 8.66 9.90
C THR A 246 -18.35 9.88 9.45
N LEU A 247 -18.20 10.05 8.13
CA LEU A 247 -17.51 11.18 7.52
C LEU A 247 -18.18 12.52 7.88
N GLU A 248 -19.51 12.58 7.86
CA GLU A 248 -20.27 13.78 8.21
C GLU A 248 -20.10 14.14 9.70
N SER A 249 -20.10 13.15 10.59
CA SER A 249 -19.81 13.39 12.02
C SER A 249 -18.40 13.95 12.24
N GLN A 250 -17.40 13.42 11.52
CA GLN A 250 -16.03 13.91 11.63
C GLN A 250 -15.85 15.28 10.99
N ARG A 251 -16.56 15.54 9.89
CA ARG A 251 -16.56 16.84 9.21
C ARG A 251 -17.01 17.94 10.18
N GLN A 252 -18.09 17.69 10.91
CA GLN A 252 -18.62 18.63 11.92
C GLN A 252 -17.62 18.88 13.06
N ALA A 253 -16.92 17.84 13.52
CA ALA A 253 -15.87 17.98 14.53
C ALA A 253 -14.70 18.84 14.01
N ALA A 254 -14.23 18.56 12.79
CA ALA A 254 -13.16 19.34 12.16
C ALA A 254 -13.56 20.81 11.92
N GLU A 255 -14.80 21.06 11.50
CA GLU A 255 -15.35 22.42 11.34
C GLU A 255 -15.36 23.18 12.67
N ALA A 256 -15.83 22.54 13.74
CA ALA A 256 -15.84 23.13 15.07
C ALA A 256 -14.42 23.44 15.57
N PHE A 257 -13.47 22.52 15.36
CA PHE A 257 -12.07 22.72 15.72
C PHE A 257 -11.45 23.87 14.92
N GLN A 258 -11.66 23.91 13.59
CA GLN A 258 -11.15 24.96 12.72
C GLN A 258 -11.61 26.34 13.18
N HIS A 259 -12.91 26.51 13.47
CA HIS A 259 -13.45 27.79 13.95
C HIS A 259 -12.79 28.23 15.27
N GLN A 260 -12.57 27.30 16.19
CA GLN A 260 -11.88 27.60 17.45
C GLN A 260 -10.41 27.98 17.22
N TYR A 261 -9.73 27.28 16.31
CA TYR A 261 -8.35 27.57 15.92
C TYR A 261 -8.21 28.95 15.28
N GLU A 262 -9.09 29.31 14.35
CA GLU A 262 -9.14 30.65 13.74
C GLU A 262 -9.42 31.73 14.79
N THR A 263 -10.25 31.44 15.79
CA THR A 263 -10.50 32.36 16.93
C THR A 263 -9.23 32.58 17.75
N PHE A 264 -8.46 31.52 18.02
CA PHE A 264 -7.17 31.60 18.70
C PHE A 264 -6.14 32.41 17.90
N GLN A 265 -6.07 32.21 16.57
CA GLN A 265 -5.23 32.99 15.68
C GLN A 265 -5.61 34.49 15.69
N ALA A 266 -6.91 34.80 15.63
CA ALA A 266 -7.42 36.17 15.70
C ALA A 266 -7.20 36.85 17.06
N ALA A 267 -6.84 36.09 18.10
CA ALA A 267 -6.56 36.59 19.44
C ALA A 267 -5.06 36.84 19.69
N LYS A 268 -4.16 36.59 18.72
CA LYS A 268 -2.69 36.67 18.85
C LYS A 268 -2.16 37.91 19.59
N ASP A 269 -2.73 39.08 19.32
CA ASP A 269 -2.26 40.36 19.90
C ASP A 269 -2.88 40.68 21.26
N ARG A 270 -3.73 39.80 21.81
CA ARG A 270 -4.46 39.99 23.07
C ARG A 270 -4.25 38.78 23.97
N VAL A 271 -3.25 38.86 24.85
CA VAL A 271 -2.79 37.72 25.68
C VAL A 271 -3.93 37.01 26.42
N ASP A 272 -4.80 37.76 27.11
CA ASP A 272 -5.93 37.17 27.86
C ASP A 272 -6.95 36.46 26.93
N ASP A 273 -7.23 37.05 25.76
CA ASP A 273 -8.15 36.46 24.79
C ASP A 273 -7.53 35.22 24.13
N ALA A 274 -6.21 35.24 23.85
CA ALA A 274 -5.47 34.11 23.31
C ALA A 274 -5.40 32.96 24.31
N LYS A 275 -5.20 33.26 25.61
CA LYS A 275 -5.28 32.24 26.67
C LYS A 275 -6.65 31.60 26.73
N ALA A 276 -7.71 32.38 26.80
CA ALA A 276 -9.08 31.86 26.89
C ALA A 276 -9.46 31.01 25.66
N ALA A 277 -9.07 31.46 24.47
CA ALA A 277 -9.26 30.69 23.24
C ALA A 277 -8.43 29.39 23.24
N GLY A 278 -7.18 29.46 23.71
CA GLY A 278 -6.29 28.30 23.83
C GLY A 278 -6.79 27.27 24.84
N GLU A 279 -7.28 27.69 26.01
CA GLU A 279 -7.90 26.81 27.02
C GLU A 279 -9.16 26.13 26.47
N THR A 280 -9.94 26.85 25.66
CA THR A 280 -11.12 26.28 24.98
C THR A 280 -10.73 25.20 23.98
N LEU A 281 -9.73 25.47 23.12
CA LEU A 281 -9.16 24.49 22.20
C LEU A 281 -8.61 23.26 22.93
N LEU A 282 -7.87 23.48 24.01
CA LEU A 282 -7.30 22.40 24.83
C LEU A 282 -8.40 21.49 25.40
N ALA A 283 -9.50 22.08 25.90
CA ALA A 283 -10.64 21.32 26.39
C ALA A 283 -11.33 20.51 25.26
N THR A 284 -11.44 21.07 24.04
CA THR A 284 -11.94 20.33 22.86
C THR A 284 -11.03 19.14 22.54
N VAL A 285 -9.70 19.34 22.50
CA VAL A 285 -8.74 18.25 22.26
C VAL A 285 -8.89 17.15 23.31
N GLN A 286 -9.07 17.50 24.59
CA GLN A 286 -9.30 16.54 25.67
C GLN A 286 -10.62 15.77 25.50
N HIS A 287 -11.71 16.43 25.11
CA HIS A 287 -13.01 15.79 24.95
C HIS A 287 -13.04 14.81 23.77
N GLU A 288 -12.30 15.09 22.71
CA GLU A 288 -12.20 14.23 21.51
C GLU A 288 -11.36 12.96 21.74
N LYS A 289 -10.77 12.75 22.92
CA LYS A 289 -9.95 11.57 23.24
C LYS A 289 -10.71 10.25 23.05
N GLU A 290 -11.95 10.16 23.50
CA GLU A 290 -12.77 8.95 23.35
C GLU A 290 -13.05 8.63 21.87
N THR A 291 -13.36 9.64 21.06
CA THR A 291 -13.54 9.48 19.61
C THR A 291 -12.28 8.95 18.93
N ARG A 292 -11.09 9.42 19.33
CA ARG A 292 -9.81 8.93 18.77
C ARG A 292 -9.55 7.47 19.13
N LEU A 293 -9.86 7.05 20.36
CA LEU A 293 -9.75 5.66 20.79
C LEU A 293 -10.70 4.72 20.03
N ASP A 294 -11.91 5.20 19.70
CA ASP A 294 -12.84 4.45 18.85
C ASP A 294 -12.28 4.28 17.43
N LEU A 295 -11.77 5.35 16.81
CA LEU A 295 -11.14 5.29 15.48
C LEU A 295 -9.93 4.35 15.45
N GLN A 296 -9.09 4.40 16.47
CA GLN A 296 -7.96 3.47 16.64
C GLN A 296 -8.45 2.01 16.69
N SER A 297 -9.52 1.73 17.45
CA SER A 297 -10.10 0.39 17.55
C SER A 297 -10.69 -0.10 16.23
N GLN A 298 -11.35 0.79 15.47
CA GLN A 298 -11.86 0.49 14.13
C GLN A 298 -10.72 0.16 13.16
N ALA A 299 -9.66 0.96 13.14
CA ALA A 299 -8.48 0.72 12.30
C ALA A 299 -7.80 -0.63 12.61
N LEU A 300 -7.68 -0.99 13.89
CA LEU A 300 -7.15 -2.30 14.30
C LEU A 300 -8.00 -3.46 13.78
N GLY A 301 -9.33 -3.33 13.85
CA GLY A 301 -10.27 -4.32 13.31
C GLY A 301 -10.06 -4.56 11.81
N LYS A 302 -9.84 -3.49 11.04
CA LYS A 302 -9.57 -3.56 9.60
C LYS A 302 -8.23 -4.23 9.30
N TYR A 303 -7.16 -3.83 9.98
CA TYR A 303 -5.85 -4.46 9.82
C TYR A 303 -5.93 -5.98 10.07
N ARG A 304 -6.60 -6.40 11.15
CA ARG A 304 -6.78 -7.84 11.45
C ARG A 304 -7.54 -8.58 10.35
N ALA A 305 -8.56 -7.96 9.76
CA ALA A 305 -9.29 -8.54 8.65
C ALA A 305 -8.40 -8.69 7.41
N ALA A 306 -7.63 -7.66 7.05
CA ALA A 306 -6.70 -7.70 5.93
C ALA A 306 -5.57 -8.72 6.15
N ALA A 307 -5.00 -8.78 7.36
CA ALA A 307 -3.98 -9.76 7.72
C ALA A 307 -4.50 -11.20 7.64
N ALA A 308 -5.74 -11.46 8.08
CA ALA A 308 -6.37 -12.77 7.92
C ALA A 308 -6.58 -13.16 6.44
N THR A 309 -6.88 -12.19 5.57
CA THR A 309 -6.94 -12.42 4.11
C THR A 309 -5.55 -12.75 3.55
N VAL A 310 -4.48 -12.12 4.03
CA VAL A 310 -3.09 -12.49 3.68
C VAL A 310 -2.81 -13.94 4.04
N ASP A 311 -3.08 -14.35 5.28
CA ASP A 311 -2.86 -15.73 5.74
C ASP A 311 -3.64 -16.75 4.89
N ALA A 312 -4.86 -16.41 4.48
CA ALA A 312 -5.69 -17.26 3.63
C ALA A 312 -5.13 -17.38 2.21
N CYS A 313 -4.77 -16.26 1.57
CA CYS A 313 -4.14 -16.25 0.25
C CYS A 313 -2.79 -16.97 0.27
N ASP A 314 -2.02 -16.81 1.35
CA ASP A 314 -0.73 -17.45 1.52
C ASP A 314 -0.84 -18.97 1.55
N LYS A 315 -1.84 -19.47 2.29
CA LYS A 315 -2.15 -20.90 2.35
C LYS A 315 -2.57 -21.44 0.99
N LEU A 316 -3.44 -20.74 0.28
CA LEU A 316 -3.88 -21.14 -1.06
C LEU A 316 -2.69 -21.24 -2.04
N LEU A 317 -1.76 -20.29 -1.98
CA LEU A 317 -0.57 -20.30 -2.83
C LEU A 317 0.43 -21.40 -2.41
N SER A 318 0.54 -21.69 -1.11
CA SER A 318 1.35 -22.80 -0.61
C SER A 318 0.84 -24.16 -1.10
N ASP A 319 -0.48 -24.35 -1.05
CA ASP A 319 -1.13 -25.59 -1.52
C ASP A 319 -0.90 -25.75 -3.04
N ASP A 320 -0.98 -24.65 -3.80
CA ASP A 320 -0.69 -24.63 -5.24
C ASP A 320 0.77 -24.94 -5.58
N GLU A 321 1.75 -24.56 -4.76
CA GLU A 321 3.17 -24.82 -5.02
C GLU A 321 3.47 -26.33 -5.06
N GLU A 322 2.81 -27.09 -4.18
CA GLU A 322 2.90 -28.54 -4.18
C GLU A 322 2.27 -29.15 -5.44
N ASP A 323 1.06 -28.72 -5.80
CA ASP A 323 0.39 -29.15 -7.03
C ASP A 323 1.21 -28.77 -8.28
N LEU A 324 1.77 -27.56 -8.33
CA LEU A 324 2.59 -27.04 -9.42
C LEU A 324 3.88 -27.85 -9.59
N ARG A 325 4.54 -28.21 -8.48
CA ARG A 325 5.74 -29.06 -8.50
C ARG A 325 5.44 -30.45 -9.04
N HIS A 326 4.33 -31.07 -8.63
CA HIS A 326 3.90 -32.35 -9.18
C HIS A 326 3.56 -32.28 -10.66
N ALA A 327 2.84 -31.24 -11.08
CA ALA A 327 2.49 -31.02 -12.48
C ALA A 327 3.73 -30.77 -13.35
N LYS A 328 4.72 -30.04 -12.81
CA LYS A 328 6.02 -29.82 -13.46
C LYS A 328 6.78 -31.12 -13.66
N ASP A 329 6.95 -31.95 -12.63
CA ASP A 329 7.70 -33.20 -12.73
C ASP A 329 7.11 -34.11 -13.82
N ARG A 330 5.78 -34.13 -13.91
CA ARG A 330 5.05 -34.86 -14.96
C ARG A 330 5.28 -34.26 -16.34
N PHE A 331 5.21 -32.94 -16.45
CA PHE A 331 5.48 -32.24 -17.71
C PHE A 331 6.94 -32.40 -18.16
N GLU A 332 7.92 -32.29 -17.26
CA GLU A 332 9.34 -32.52 -17.56
C GLU A 332 9.59 -33.96 -18.03
N THR A 333 8.93 -34.94 -17.41
CA THR A 333 8.98 -36.33 -17.87
C THR A 333 8.40 -36.47 -19.29
N GLY A 334 7.22 -35.91 -19.54
CA GLY A 334 6.59 -35.91 -20.87
C GLY A 334 7.42 -35.16 -21.91
N LEU A 335 8.06 -34.07 -21.50
CA LEU A 335 8.93 -33.25 -22.33
C LEU A 335 10.24 -33.98 -22.63
N ASP A 336 10.86 -34.69 -21.69
CA ASP A 336 12.05 -35.51 -21.91
C ASP A 336 11.79 -36.64 -22.91
N GLU A 337 10.63 -37.29 -22.81
CA GLU A 337 10.19 -38.29 -23.78
C GLU A 337 9.97 -37.70 -25.17
N TRP A 338 9.50 -36.44 -25.23
CA TRP A 338 9.32 -35.69 -26.47
C TRP A 338 10.64 -35.17 -27.07
N ILE A 339 11.56 -34.61 -26.28
CA ILE A 339 12.89 -34.11 -26.68
C ILE A 339 13.76 -35.24 -27.21
N ARG A 340 13.68 -36.45 -26.63
CA ARG A 340 14.35 -37.63 -27.20
C ARG A 340 13.93 -37.92 -28.64
N ARG A 341 12.88 -37.26 -29.16
CA ARG A 341 12.38 -37.34 -30.53
C ARG A 341 12.66 -36.08 -31.38
N GLN A 342 13.05 -34.92 -30.84
CA GLN A 342 13.29 -33.65 -31.57
C GLN A 342 14.36 -32.75 -30.88
N THR A 343 15.16 -31.98 -31.65
CA THR A 343 16.30 -31.20 -31.12
C THR A 343 15.94 -29.72 -30.85
N PHE A 344 15.49 -29.38 -29.63
CA PHE A 344 15.32 -27.98 -29.22
C PHE A 344 15.57 -27.77 -27.72
N LEU A 345 16.68 -27.14 -27.32
CA LEU A 345 17.07 -26.90 -25.92
C LEU A 345 16.58 -25.55 -25.34
N ALA A 346 16.36 -24.54 -26.19
CA ALA A 346 16.08 -23.18 -25.74
C ALA A 346 14.68 -23.03 -25.12
N ILE A 347 13.65 -23.64 -25.72
CA ILE A 347 12.27 -23.62 -25.22
C ILE A 347 12.15 -24.29 -23.85
N CYS A 348 12.90 -25.38 -23.62
CA CYS A 348 12.89 -26.11 -22.35
C CYS A 348 13.48 -25.29 -21.19
N THR A 349 14.49 -24.46 -21.50
CA THR A 349 15.10 -23.56 -20.51
C THR A 349 14.08 -22.49 -20.07
N ILE A 350 13.31 -21.94 -21.01
CA ILE A 350 12.30 -20.92 -20.73
C ILE A 350 11.13 -21.51 -19.91
N LEU A 351 10.60 -22.68 -20.30
CA LEU A 351 9.50 -23.34 -19.58
C LEU A 351 9.88 -23.79 -18.15
N GLY A 352 11.13 -24.16 -17.92
CA GLY A 352 11.66 -24.47 -16.59
C GLY A 352 11.91 -23.21 -15.74
N ALA A 353 12.36 -22.12 -16.36
CA ALA A 353 12.61 -20.85 -15.68
C ALA A 353 11.31 -20.22 -15.13
N VAL A 354 10.17 -20.39 -15.83
CA VAL A 354 8.84 -19.95 -15.36
C VAL A 354 8.52 -20.50 -13.96
N PHE A 355 8.78 -21.79 -13.72
CA PHE A 355 8.55 -22.39 -12.40
C PHE A 355 9.53 -21.88 -11.35
N GLN A 356 10.84 -21.87 -11.67
CA GLN A 356 11.86 -21.44 -10.71
C GLN A 356 11.61 -20.00 -10.27
N PHE A 357 11.14 -19.16 -11.19
CA PHE A 357 10.71 -17.82 -10.89
C PHE A 357 9.46 -17.80 -10.01
N ALA A 358 8.40 -18.55 -10.35
CA ALA A 358 7.17 -18.63 -9.55
C ALA A 358 7.43 -19.05 -8.08
N ALA A 359 8.24 -20.09 -7.88
CA ALA A 359 8.66 -20.53 -6.54
C ALA A 359 9.56 -19.49 -5.84
N GLY A 360 10.46 -18.87 -6.60
CA GLY A 360 11.39 -17.85 -6.10
C GLY A 360 10.70 -16.58 -5.61
N ILE A 361 9.79 -16.01 -6.41
CA ILE A 361 9.02 -14.82 -6.02
C ILE A 361 8.12 -15.11 -4.82
N TYR A 362 7.52 -16.30 -4.74
CA TYR A 362 6.74 -16.70 -3.57
C TYR A 362 7.58 -16.71 -2.29
N ALA A 363 8.74 -17.38 -2.31
CA ALA A 363 9.63 -17.48 -1.16
C ALA A 363 10.13 -16.09 -0.70
N VAL A 364 10.48 -15.21 -1.65
CA VAL A 364 10.90 -13.84 -1.35
C VAL A 364 9.73 -12.97 -0.85
N GLY A 365 8.53 -13.09 -1.43
CA GLY A 365 7.33 -12.40 -0.97
C GLY A 365 6.93 -12.74 0.48
N LYS A 366 7.41 -13.89 0.99
CA LYS A 366 7.34 -14.30 2.40
C LYS A 366 8.47 -13.79 3.30
N GLY A 367 9.49 -13.15 2.73
CA GLY A 367 10.72 -12.79 3.44
C GLY A 367 11.63 -13.98 3.77
N SER A 368 11.46 -15.13 3.10
CA SER A 368 12.20 -16.38 3.38
C SER A 368 13.09 -16.86 2.25
N GLY A 369 12.96 -16.28 1.06
CA GLY A 369 13.71 -16.63 -0.16
C GLY A 369 15.00 -15.84 -0.32
N ASP A 370 15.87 -16.31 -1.21
CA ASP A 370 17.10 -15.62 -1.64
C ASP A 370 16.81 -14.70 -2.84
N PRO A 371 16.87 -13.36 -2.65
CA PRO A 371 16.64 -12.43 -3.75
C PRO A 371 17.60 -12.60 -4.93
N GLY A 372 18.86 -12.95 -4.67
CA GLY A 372 19.87 -13.15 -5.71
C GLY A 372 19.59 -14.36 -6.59
N ALA A 373 18.89 -15.37 -6.06
CA ALA A 373 18.46 -16.53 -6.84
C ALA A 373 17.38 -16.16 -7.86
N VAL A 374 16.44 -15.28 -7.49
CA VAL A 374 15.37 -14.81 -8.40
C VAL A 374 15.92 -13.90 -9.47
N GLU A 375 16.78 -12.95 -9.11
CA GLU A 375 17.44 -12.03 -10.05
C GLU A 375 18.21 -12.79 -11.13
N LYS A 376 18.93 -13.84 -10.73
CA LYS A 376 19.64 -14.72 -11.68
C LYS A 376 18.70 -15.41 -12.67
N ILE A 377 17.50 -15.82 -12.23
CA ILE A 377 16.50 -16.43 -13.13
C ILE A 377 16.02 -15.40 -14.16
N VAL A 378 15.77 -14.15 -13.73
CA VAL A 378 15.42 -13.04 -14.65
C VAL A 378 16.52 -12.84 -15.70
N GLU A 379 17.78 -12.80 -15.28
CA GLU A 379 18.92 -12.68 -16.21
C GLU A 379 19.03 -13.88 -17.17
N ASP A 380 18.81 -15.10 -16.68
CA ASP A 380 18.92 -16.32 -17.49
C ASP A 380 17.80 -16.38 -18.54
N VAL A 381 16.60 -15.90 -18.23
CA VAL A 381 15.51 -15.69 -19.19
C VAL A 381 15.88 -14.62 -20.23
N GLU A 382 16.44 -13.48 -19.81
CA GLU A 382 16.89 -12.43 -20.74
C GLU A 382 17.98 -12.94 -21.71
N LYS A 383 18.92 -13.75 -21.21
CA LYS A 383 19.95 -14.39 -22.04
C LYS A 383 19.33 -15.39 -23.02
N ALA A 384 18.36 -16.19 -22.58
CA ALA A 384 17.67 -17.16 -23.42
C ALA A 384 16.86 -16.47 -24.55
N GLU A 385 16.18 -15.36 -24.25
CA GLU A 385 15.49 -14.52 -25.24
C GLU A 385 16.42 -14.02 -26.34
N LYS A 386 17.57 -13.43 -25.94
CA LYS A 386 18.57 -12.92 -26.88
C LYS A 386 19.16 -14.04 -27.75
N ALA A 387 19.33 -15.23 -27.20
CA ALA A 387 19.86 -16.39 -27.92
C ALA A 387 18.83 -17.05 -28.85
N ALA A 388 17.53 -16.99 -28.52
CA ALA A 388 16.46 -17.59 -29.31
C ALA A 388 16.09 -16.80 -30.57
N GLY A 389 16.55 -15.54 -30.69
CA GLY A 389 16.57 -14.74 -31.91
C GLY A 389 15.31 -14.85 -32.79
N ALA A 390 14.26 -14.08 -32.47
CA ALA A 390 13.04 -13.95 -33.29
C ALA A 390 12.45 -15.27 -33.82
N ALA A 391 12.61 -16.40 -33.11
CA ALA A 391 11.68 -17.50 -33.29
C ALA A 391 10.30 -16.98 -32.89
N GLU A 392 9.35 -16.92 -33.82
CA GLU A 392 7.98 -16.39 -33.68
C GLU A 392 7.14 -17.03 -32.54
N HIS A 393 7.74 -17.89 -31.71
CA HIS A 393 7.08 -18.74 -30.72
C HIS A 393 7.70 -18.65 -29.32
N VAL A 394 8.68 -17.75 -29.08
CA VAL A 394 9.15 -17.41 -27.73
C VAL A 394 8.43 -16.15 -27.27
N ILE A 395 7.54 -16.27 -26.27
CA ILE A 395 6.48 -15.28 -26.00
C ILE A 395 6.64 -14.56 -24.64
N LEU A 396 7.48 -15.03 -23.71
CA LEU A 396 7.77 -14.24 -22.49
C LEU A 396 8.96 -13.34 -22.77
N GLY A 397 8.82 -12.08 -22.39
CA GLY A 397 9.90 -11.10 -22.31
C GLY A 397 10.39 -10.95 -20.87
N SER A 398 11.70 -10.82 -20.69
CA SER A 398 12.41 -10.61 -19.42
C SER A 398 11.89 -9.39 -18.65
N LYS A 399 11.20 -8.51 -19.37
CA LYS A 399 10.43 -7.39 -18.85
C LYS A 399 9.37 -7.82 -17.83
N ALA A 400 8.49 -8.78 -18.12
CA ALA A 400 7.41 -9.19 -17.19
C ALA A 400 8.00 -9.80 -15.90
N PHE A 401 9.02 -10.65 -16.04
CA PHE A 401 9.79 -11.21 -14.91
C PHE A 401 10.42 -10.12 -14.05
N LYS A 402 11.09 -9.14 -14.67
CA LYS A 402 11.73 -8.04 -13.95
C LYS A 402 10.70 -7.20 -13.19
N GLN A 403 9.56 -6.91 -13.78
CA GLN A 403 8.51 -6.09 -13.16
C GLN A 403 7.84 -6.79 -11.98
N LEU A 404 7.50 -8.08 -12.13
CA LEU A 404 6.98 -8.90 -11.03
C LEU A 404 7.99 -9.05 -9.89
N TRP A 405 9.27 -9.17 -10.23
CA TRP A 405 10.34 -9.31 -9.26
C TRP A 405 10.47 -8.07 -8.37
N GLU A 406 10.58 -6.88 -8.98
CA GLU A 406 10.70 -5.63 -8.21
C GLU A 406 9.49 -5.41 -7.29
N TYR A 407 8.29 -5.69 -7.79
CA TYR A 407 7.06 -5.59 -7.00
C TYR A 407 7.05 -6.56 -5.80
N THR A 408 7.39 -7.82 -6.03
CA THR A 408 7.38 -8.86 -4.98
C THR A 408 8.51 -8.64 -3.96
N LYS A 409 9.68 -8.17 -4.40
CA LYS A 409 10.80 -7.80 -3.52
C LYS A 409 10.39 -6.69 -2.55
N ALA A 410 9.69 -5.66 -3.05
CA ALA A 410 9.23 -4.55 -2.22
C ALA A 410 8.14 -5.00 -1.21
N LEU A 411 7.13 -5.77 -1.64
CA LEU A 411 6.09 -6.29 -0.74
C LEU A 411 6.64 -7.25 0.32
N GLY A 412 7.57 -8.14 -0.08
CA GLY A 412 8.21 -9.09 0.83
C GLY A 412 9.01 -8.44 1.95
N LYS A 413 9.40 -7.17 1.79
CA LYS A 413 9.99 -6.35 2.86
C LYS A 413 8.92 -5.58 3.65
N LEU A 414 7.99 -4.93 2.96
CA LEU A 414 7.00 -4.03 3.59
C LEU A 414 6.00 -4.77 4.48
N TYR A 415 5.46 -5.92 4.04
CA TYR A 415 4.43 -6.64 4.79
C TYR A 415 4.93 -7.21 6.14
N PRO A 416 6.08 -7.92 6.20
CA PRO A 416 6.63 -8.34 7.49
C PRO A 416 6.98 -7.17 8.41
N HIS A 417 7.45 -6.06 7.83
CA HIS A 417 7.76 -4.85 8.59
C HIS A 417 6.49 -4.27 9.25
N ILE A 418 5.40 -4.06 8.52
CA ILE A 418 4.15 -3.54 9.12
C ILE A 418 3.58 -4.49 10.16
N SER A 419 3.68 -5.81 9.97
CA SER A 419 3.23 -6.78 10.97
C SER A 419 3.98 -6.63 12.31
N ASN A 420 5.30 -6.40 12.23
CA ASN A 420 6.12 -6.09 13.39
C ASN A 420 5.74 -4.74 14.01
N VAL A 421 5.50 -3.70 13.20
CA VAL A 421 5.10 -2.37 13.69
C VAL A 421 3.76 -2.42 14.40
N VAL A 422 2.73 -3.02 13.79
CA VAL A 422 1.41 -3.17 14.42
C VAL A 422 1.52 -3.96 15.73
N SER A 423 2.34 -5.03 15.74
CA SER A 423 2.59 -5.81 16.95
C SER A 423 3.32 -5.00 18.04
N ALA A 424 4.21 -4.09 17.66
CA ALA A 424 4.90 -3.20 18.58
C ALA A 424 3.96 -2.11 19.12
N VAL A 425 3.22 -1.43 18.25
CA VAL A 425 2.27 -0.38 18.60
C VAL A 425 1.11 -0.92 19.45
N GLY A 426 0.63 -2.14 19.17
CA GLY A 426 -0.36 -2.81 20.01
C GLY A 426 0.14 -3.22 21.40
N LYS A 427 1.45 -3.13 21.68
CA LYS A 427 2.01 -3.22 23.04
C LYS A 427 1.99 -1.86 23.75
N ILE A 428 2.16 -0.76 22.99
CA ILE A 428 2.11 0.61 23.51
C ILE A 428 0.71 0.93 24.04
N ASP A 429 -0.34 0.50 23.32
CA ASP A 429 -1.75 0.66 23.72
C ASP A 429 -2.08 0.03 25.10
N ARG A 430 -1.23 -0.88 25.60
CA ARG A 430 -1.37 -1.54 26.90
C ARG A 430 -0.56 -0.89 28.02
N LEU A 431 0.34 0.03 27.69
CA LEU A 431 1.17 0.79 28.61
C LEU A 431 0.52 2.17 28.76
N GLY A 432 -0.42 2.28 29.71
CA GLY A 432 -1.03 3.57 30.03
C GLY A 432 0.02 4.57 30.52
N ASP A 433 -0.09 5.82 30.05
CA ASP A 433 0.54 7.06 30.54
C ASP A 433 2.02 7.02 31.04
N ASP A 434 2.84 6.05 30.61
CA ASP A 434 4.27 6.01 30.97
C ASP A 434 5.13 6.66 29.87
N ASP A 435 5.96 7.63 30.27
CA ASP A 435 6.72 8.57 29.44
C ASP A 435 7.86 7.98 28.59
N GLU A 436 8.24 6.72 28.82
CA GLU A 436 9.26 6.00 28.04
C GLU A 436 8.62 4.96 27.11
N ILE A 437 7.86 5.43 26.13
CA ILE A 437 7.40 4.57 25.06
C ILE A 437 8.59 4.27 24.14
N ASP A 438 9.25 3.14 24.40
CA ASP A 438 10.25 2.52 23.52
C ASP A 438 9.53 1.99 22.26
N ILE A 439 9.19 2.88 21.33
CA ILE A 439 8.78 2.49 19.98
C ILE A 439 10.03 1.89 19.33
N PRO A 440 10.03 0.61 18.93
CA PRO A 440 11.18 0.01 18.30
C PRO A 440 11.62 0.88 17.14
N THR A 441 12.93 1.13 17.02
CA THR A 441 13.48 1.86 15.88
C THR A 441 13.05 1.16 14.60
N LEU A 442 12.08 1.76 13.91
CA LEU A 442 11.60 1.30 12.63
C LEU A 442 12.66 1.73 11.63
N GLY A 443 13.53 0.81 11.19
CA GLY A 443 14.63 1.14 10.27
C GLY A 443 14.20 2.11 9.16
N GLY A 444 15.10 2.98 8.69
CA GLY A 444 14.75 4.12 7.81
C GLY A 444 14.29 3.78 6.39
N ASP A 445 13.88 2.54 6.11
CA ASP A 445 13.34 2.11 4.82
C ASP A 445 11.80 2.25 4.82
N VAL A 446 11.30 3.25 4.10
CA VAL A 446 9.87 3.55 3.99
C VAL A 446 9.25 3.04 2.68
N SER A 447 10.06 2.60 1.71
CA SER A 447 9.62 2.20 0.36
C SER A 447 9.89 0.72 0.03
N GLY A 448 10.69 0.02 0.84
CA GLY A 448 11.16 -1.34 0.56
C GLY A 448 12.34 -1.41 -0.42
N SER A 449 12.80 -0.26 -0.94
CA SER A 449 13.96 -0.16 -1.83
C SER A 449 15.23 0.09 -1.02
N ASP A 450 16.39 -0.34 -1.54
CA ASP A 450 17.68 -0.27 -0.82
C ASP A 450 18.25 1.18 -0.67
N GLY A 451 17.38 2.19 -0.67
CA GLY A 451 17.62 3.42 0.10
C GLY A 451 17.87 4.72 -0.66
N THR A 452 17.64 4.83 -1.97
CA THR A 452 18.28 5.90 -2.76
C THR A 452 17.36 6.52 -3.80
N ASP A 453 16.51 7.45 -3.39
CA ASP A 453 15.32 7.89 -4.13
C ASP A 453 14.20 6.86 -4.02
N ALA A 454 13.10 7.29 -3.42
CA ALA A 454 11.86 6.53 -3.44
C ALA A 454 11.29 6.70 -4.83
N ASP A 455 11.97 6.07 -5.78
CA ASP A 455 11.69 6.23 -7.18
C ASP A 455 10.27 5.72 -7.38
N ALA A 456 9.35 6.67 -7.56
CA ALA A 456 7.97 6.43 -7.93
C ALA A 456 7.90 5.64 -9.26
N SER A 457 9.05 5.32 -9.89
CA SER A 457 9.20 4.34 -10.95
C SER A 457 8.94 2.89 -10.53
N LEU A 458 8.93 2.56 -9.23
CA LEU A 458 8.46 1.26 -8.71
C LEU A 458 6.92 1.10 -8.77
N ILE A 459 6.22 2.04 -9.42
CA ILE A 459 4.82 1.88 -9.87
C ILE A 459 4.79 0.83 -10.98
N MET A 460 4.87 -0.44 -10.57
CA MET A 460 4.75 -1.62 -11.42
C MET A 460 3.77 -2.57 -10.73
N SER A 461 2.70 -2.87 -11.47
CA SER A 461 1.33 -3.04 -10.98
C SER A 461 0.91 -4.50 -10.86
N LEU A 462 -0.28 -4.72 -10.29
CA LEU A 462 -1.05 -5.95 -10.50
C LEU A 462 -1.16 -6.38 -11.97
N ALA A 463 -1.06 -5.44 -12.92
CA ALA A 463 -1.06 -5.77 -14.35
C ALA A 463 0.12 -6.67 -14.73
N ALA A 464 1.23 -6.67 -13.98
CA ALA A 464 2.34 -7.60 -14.19
C ALA A 464 1.93 -9.05 -13.87
N TRP A 465 1.01 -9.27 -12.93
CA TRP A 465 0.42 -10.58 -12.67
C TRP A 465 -0.58 -10.99 -13.75
N ASP A 466 -1.33 -10.04 -14.31
CA ASP A 466 -2.25 -10.29 -15.43
C ASP A 466 -1.49 -10.62 -16.73
N GLU A 467 -0.42 -9.88 -17.02
CA GLU A 467 0.50 -10.13 -18.14
C GLU A 467 1.16 -11.50 -17.97
N TRP A 468 1.62 -11.84 -16.75
CA TRP A 468 2.15 -13.18 -16.46
C TRP A 468 1.13 -14.30 -16.67
N GLN A 469 -0.12 -14.11 -16.24
CA GLN A 469 -1.18 -15.11 -16.47
C GLN A 469 -1.39 -15.33 -17.97
N LEU A 470 -1.50 -14.26 -18.76
CA LEU A 470 -1.69 -14.33 -20.21
C LEU A 470 -0.48 -14.93 -20.93
N ASP A 471 0.73 -14.52 -20.56
CA ASP A 471 1.95 -14.97 -21.21
C ASP A 471 2.25 -16.44 -20.89
N SER A 472 2.12 -16.85 -19.62
CA SER A 472 2.28 -18.26 -19.23
C SER A 472 1.26 -19.15 -19.94
N ASP A 473 0.05 -18.65 -20.17
CA ASP A 473 -0.97 -19.32 -20.95
C ASP A 473 -0.65 -19.47 -22.42
N GLN A 474 -0.24 -18.37 -23.05
CA GLN A 474 0.10 -18.35 -24.46
C GLN A 474 1.32 -19.23 -24.74
N GLN A 475 2.29 -19.27 -23.83
CA GLN A 475 3.44 -20.16 -23.94
C GLN A 475 3.08 -21.64 -23.86
N MET A 476 2.21 -22.00 -22.91
CA MET A 476 1.80 -23.38 -22.74
C MET A 476 0.81 -23.85 -23.81
N GLU A 477 0.23 -22.94 -24.60
CA GLU A 477 -0.59 -23.28 -25.76
C GLU A 477 0.16 -24.15 -26.77
N TRP A 478 1.45 -23.85 -27.03
CA TRP A 478 2.27 -24.66 -27.91
C TRP A 478 2.37 -26.13 -27.46
N ALA A 479 2.61 -26.35 -26.16
CA ALA A 479 2.77 -27.68 -25.58
C ALA A 479 1.43 -28.46 -25.47
N THR A 480 0.30 -27.74 -25.39
CA THR A 480 -1.03 -28.32 -25.16
C THR A 480 -1.84 -28.57 -26.44
N SER A 481 -1.70 -27.75 -27.48
CA SER A 481 -2.54 -27.83 -28.68
C SER A 481 -1.79 -27.86 -30.01
N GLN A 482 -0.56 -27.33 -30.08
CA GLN A 482 0.16 -27.18 -31.35
C GLN A 482 1.08 -28.37 -31.68
N GLN A 483 1.28 -29.29 -30.73
CA GLN A 483 2.03 -30.54 -30.94
C GLN A 483 1.11 -31.74 -31.18
N ASN A 484 1.52 -32.65 -32.05
CA ASN A 484 0.82 -33.92 -32.28
C ASN A 484 1.76 -35.12 -32.10
N PRO A 485 1.61 -35.90 -31.02
CA PRO A 485 0.67 -35.69 -29.90
C PRO A 485 1.07 -34.50 -29.01
N ALA A 486 0.11 -33.94 -28.27
CA ALA A 486 0.38 -32.96 -27.21
C ALA A 486 1.34 -33.56 -26.18
N ILE A 487 2.11 -32.71 -25.51
CA ILE A 487 3.09 -33.17 -24.52
C ILE A 487 2.34 -33.61 -23.26
N ASP A 488 2.62 -34.82 -22.76
CA ASP A 488 1.99 -35.32 -21.54
C ASP A 488 2.31 -34.40 -20.35
N GLY A 489 1.32 -34.16 -19.48
CA GLY A 489 1.43 -33.23 -18.36
C GLY A 489 1.33 -31.74 -18.70
N ALA A 490 1.33 -31.33 -19.98
CA ALA A 490 1.33 -29.90 -20.35
C ALA A 490 0.06 -29.14 -19.90
N SER A 491 -1.11 -29.75 -20.03
CA SER A 491 -2.38 -29.13 -19.63
C SER A 491 -2.49 -28.96 -18.11
N GLU A 492 -2.02 -29.96 -17.36
CA GLU A 492 -1.98 -29.93 -15.89
C GLU A 492 -1.01 -28.85 -15.40
N TYR A 493 0.19 -28.77 -16.00
CA TYR A 493 1.20 -27.75 -15.67
C TYR A 493 0.72 -26.32 -16.00
N ARG A 494 0.09 -26.12 -17.16
CA ARG A 494 -0.55 -24.84 -17.52
C ARG A 494 -1.59 -24.40 -16.50
N LEU A 495 -2.44 -25.33 -16.05
CA LEU A 495 -3.46 -25.02 -15.06
C LEU A 495 -2.85 -24.62 -13.71
N THR A 496 -1.85 -25.36 -13.23
CA THR A 496 -1.19 -25.01 -11.97
C THR A 496 -0.44 -23.68 -12.06
N LEU A 497 0.11 -23.32 -13.22
CA LEU A 497 0.70 -22.00 -13.45
C LEU A 497 -0.36 -20.87 -13.40
N ARG A 498 -1.53 -21.08 -14.00
CA ARG A 498 -2.68 -20.16 -13.91
C ARG A 498 -3.12 -19.96 -12.46
N LYS A 499 -3.29 -21.06 -11.71
CA LYS A 499 -3.69 -21.00 -10.30
C LYS A 499 -2.66 -20.20 -9.47
N HIS A 500 -1.38 -20.50 -9.66
CA HIS A 500 -0.29 -19.78 -9.01
C HIS A 500 -0.25 -18.29 -9.38
N ALA A 501 -0.53 -17.93 -10.64
CA ALA A 501 -0.64 -16.53 -11.06
C ALA A 501 -1.79 -15.81 -10.34
N ILE A 502 -2.97 -16.43 -10.30
CA ILE A 502 -4.17 -15.88 -9.67
C ILE A 502 -3.97 -15.73 -8.16
N HIS A 503 -3.44 -16.76 -7.49
CA HIS A 503 -3.23 -16.73 -6.04
C HIS A 503 -2.03 -15.85 -5.64
N GLY A 504 -0.98 -15.79 -6.46
CA GLY A 504 0.14 -14.86 -6.31
C GLY A 504 -0.33 -13.40 -6.38
N ARG A 505 -1.17 -13.07 -7.36
CA ARG A 505 -1.83 -11.77 -7.45
C ARG A 505 -2.68 -11.49 -6.21
N ALA A 506 -3.52 -12.45 -5.82
CA ALA A 506 -4.41 -12.30 -4.67
C ALA A 506 -3.64 -12.05 -3.37
N LEU A 507 -2.54 -12.78 -3.14
CA LEU A 507 -1.65 -12.59 -2.00
C LEU A 507 -1.04 -11.19 -2.01
N ALA A 508 -0.50 -10.75 -3.14
CA ALA A 508 0.12 -9.44 -3.24
C ALA A 508 -0.88 -8.29 -3.02
N GLN A 509 -2.10 -8.43 -3.55
CA GLN A 509 -3.21 -7.52 -3.28
C GLN A 509 -3.54 -7.47 -1.77
N ALA A 510 -3.68 -8.64 -1.14
CA ALA A 510 -3.96 -8.74 0.29
C ALA A 510 -2.83 -8.14 1.14
N GLN A 511 -1.56 -8.37 0.77
CA GLN A 511 -0.40 -7.81 1.48
C GLN A 511 -0.36 -6.30 1.38
N ALA A 512 -0.56 -5.73 0.19
CA ALA A 512 -0.58 -4.29 0.00
C ALA A 512 -1.70 -3.62 0.79
N GLU A 513 -2.90 -4.22 0.80
CA GLU A 513 -4.01 -3.72 1.60
C GLU A 513 -3.74 -3.85 3.11
N ALA A 514 -3.16 -4.96 3.56
CA ALA A 514 -2.79 -5.13 4.96
C ALA A 514 -1.71 -4.12 5.40
N VAL A 515 -0.81 -3.73 4.50
CA VAL A 515 0.10 -2.59 4.75
C VAL A 515 -0.70 -1.31 4.91
N LYS A 516 -1.58 -0.95 3.96
CA LYS A 516 -2.41 0.27 4.05
C LYS A 516 -3.21 0.34 5.36
N GLN A 517 -3.92 -0.72 5.72
CA GLN A 517 -4.73 -0.80 6.94
C GLN A 517 -3.87 -0.82 8.21
N GLY A 518 -2.72 -1.48 8.17
CA GLY A 518 -1.75 -1.47 9.26
C GLY A 518 -1.23 -0.06 9.54
N GLN A 519 -0.90 0.71 8.50
CA GLN A 519 -0.44 2.09 8.65
C GLN A 519 -1.53 3.01 9.18
N GLU A 520 -2.80 2.82 8.79
CA GLU A 520 -3.89 3.58 9.40
C GLU A 520 -4.00 3.33 10.90
N TYR A 521 -3.87 2.07 11.34
CA TYR A 521 -3.87 1.75 12.77
C TYR A 521 -2.67 2.35 13.51
N VAL A 522 -1.48 2.29 12.91
CA VAL A 522 -0.28 2.91 13.45
C VAL A 522 -0.52 4.42 13.58
N GLN A 523 -0.92 5.10 12.51
CA GLN A 523 -1.22 6.53 12.50
C GLN A 523 -2.27 6.91 13.54
N ALA A 524 -3.39 6.17 13.63
CA ALA A 524 -4.43 6.41 14.63
C ALA A 524 -3.88 6.29 16.06
N THR A 525 -3.00 5.32 16.30
CA THR A 525 -2.35 5.16 17.61
C THR A 525 -1.36 6.30 17.88
N LEU A 526 -0.55 6.69 16.90
CA LEU A 526 0.39 7.82 17.03
C LEU A 526 -0.35 9.13 17.29
N ILE A 527 -1.51 9.35 16.67
CA ILE A 527 -2.39 10.50 16.94
C ILE A 527 -2.84 10.51 18.40
N VAL A 528 -3.27 9.37 18.96
CA VAL A 528 -3.66 9.26 20.38
C VAL A 528 -2.48 9.57 21.31
N LEU A 529 -1.30 9.01 21.02
CA LEU A 529 -0.10 9.23 21.83
C LEU A 529 0.36 10.68 21.79
N GLN A 530 0.41 11.28 20.60
CA GLN A 530 0.77 12.68 20.46
C GLN A 530 -0.27 13.57 21.14
N ALA A 531 -1.56 13.25 21.05
CA ALA A 531 -2.64 14.00 21.71
C ALA A 531 -2.39 14.17 23.21
N ASN A 532 -2.03 13.10 23.90
CA ASN A 532 -1.72 13.19 25.34
C ASN A 532 -0.50 14.10 25.59
N ARG A 533 0.59 13.96 24.81
CA ARG A 533 1.79 14.79 24.97
C ARG A 533 1.56 16.27 24.69
N ASP A 534 0.83 16.61 23.63
CA ASP A 534 0.54 18.01 23.33
C ASP A 534 -0.46 18.62 24.30
N ILE A 535 -1.37 17.84 24.89
CA ILE A 535 -2.25 18.36 25.96
C ILE A 535 -1.39 18.90 27.12
N GLU A 536 -0.41 18.12 27.59
CA GLU A 536 0.48 18.54 28.68
C GLU A 536 1.38 19.71 28.29
N ALA A 537 1.94 19.68 27.07
CA ALA A 537 2.80 20.76 26.59
C ALA A 537 2.03 22.06 26.38
N ILE A 538 0.82 22.01 25.83
CA ILE A 538 -0.05 23.19 25.62
C ILE A 538 -0.49 23.75 26.97
N ASP A 539 -0.88 22.91 27.93
CA ASP A 539 -1.25 23.35 29.28
C ASP A 539 -0.09 24.11 29.95
N GLY A 540 1.12 23.54 29.87
CA GLY A 540 2.34 24.17 30.36
C GLY A 540 2.64 25.50 29.67
N LEU A 541 2.57 25.57 28.34
CA LEU A 541 2.83 26.80 27.59
C LEU A 541 1.79 27.89 27.88
N LEU A 542 0.50 27.54 27.96
CA LEU A 542 -0.57 28.50 28.29
C LEU A 542 -0.43 29.05 29.72
N ALA A 543 -0.02 28.21 30.67
CA ALA A 543 0.21 28.62 32.06
C ALA A 543 1.33 29.67 32.20
N HIS A 544 2.34 29.63 31.33
CA HIS A 544 3.50 30.53 31.37
C HIS A 544 3.43 31.69 30.36
N TYR A 545 2.39 31.76 29.53
CA TYR A 545 2.27 32.78 28.49
C TYR A 545 1.97 34.17 29.08
N GLU A 546 2.98 34.99 29.40
CA GLU A 546 2.73 36.35 29.95
C GLU A 546 2.77 37.46 28.89
N GLU A 547 3.57 37.31 27.83
CA GLU A 547 3.61 38.15 26.61
C GLU A 547 4.57 37.54 25.54
N GLU A 548 4.99 36.28 25.72
CA GLU A 548 6.09 35.65 25.00
C GLU A 548 5.64 35.18 23.61
N LYS A 549 6.08 35.89 22.56
CA LYS A 549 5.75 35.56 21.15
C LYS A 549 6.14 34.13 20.77
N ASP A 550 7.25 33.62 21.31
CA ASP A 550 7.74 32.28 21.02
C ASP A 550 6.85 31.20 21.65
N ALA A 551 6.35 31.42 22.87
CA ALA A 551 5.39 30.53 23.52
C ALA A 551 4.08 30.46 22.72
N TYR A 552 3.57 31.61 22.24
CA TYR A 552 2.39 31.63 21.37
C TYR A 552 2.63 30.84 20.07
N ALA A 553 3.77 31.07 19.39
CA ALA A 553 4.08 30.38 18.14
C ALA A 553 4.21 28.86 18.31
N GLN A 554 4.73 28.40 19.46
CA GLN A 554 4.78 26.97 19.80
C GLN A 554 3.38 26.38 20.06
N VAL A 555 2.52 27.10 20.79
CA VAL A 555 1.12 26.67 21.00
C VAL A 555 0.35 26.64 19.68
N GLU A 556 0.51 27.66 18.83
CA GLU A 556 -0.09 27.73 17.50
C GLU A 556 0.34 26.54 16.64
N ALA A 557 1.63 26.20 16.63
CA ALA A 557 2.14 25.05 15.89
C ALA A 557 1.55 23.71 16.37
N LYS A 558 1.40 23.52 17.69
CA LYS A 558 0.78 22.29 18.25
C LYS A 558 -0.71 22.19 17.94
N PHE A 559 -1.45 23.30 17.98
CA PHE A 559 -2.85 23.29 17.53
C PHE A 559 -2.96 23.06 16.03
N TYR A 560 -2.01 23.57 15.23
CA TYR A 560 -1.95 23.28 13.80
C TYR A 560 -1.68 21.80 13.51
N ASP A 561 -0.82 21.13 14.29
CA ASP A 561 -0.62 19.68 14.18
C ASP A 561 -1.93 18.90 14.37
N ARG A 562 -2.74 19.33 15.35
CA ARG A 562 -4.08 18.74 15.58
C ARG A 562 -5.03 19.00 14.42
N TYR A 563 -5.02 20.23 13.89
CA TYR A 563 -5.82 20.58 12.73
C TYR A 563 -5.44 19.74 11.50
N LEU A 564 -4.14 19.63 11.19
CA LEU A 564 -3.63 18.86 10.05
C LEU A 564 -3.94 17.37 10.17
N GLN A 565 -3.88 16.81 11.38
CA GLN A 565 -4.28 15.42 11.65
C GLN A 565 -5.78 15.19 11.45
N LEU A 566 -6.64 16.14 11.85
CA LEU A 566 -8.08 16.05 11.59
C LEU A 566 -8.36 16.08 10.08
N GLN A 567 -7.71 16.98 9.33
CA GLN A 567 -7.86 17.02 7.87
C GLN A 567 -7.36 15.75 7.19
N THR A 568 -6.23 15.21 7.65
CA THR A 568 -5.69 13.94 7.13
C THR A 568 -6.65 12.78 7.41
N THR A 569 -7.24 12.74 8.61
CA THR A 569 -8.23 11.72 8.99
C THR A 569 -9.49 11.82 8.11
N LEU A 570 -9.96 13.05 7.84
CA LEU A 570 -11.08 13.29 6.93
C LEU A 570 -10.78 12.82 5.50
N ALA A 571 -9.59 13.10 4.97
CA ALA A 571 -9.18 12.63 3.65
C ALA A 571 -9.17 11.10 3.57
N ILE A 572 -8.70 10.41 4.63
CA ILE A 572 -8.74 8.95 4.75
C ILE A 572 -10.19 8.44 4.77
N GLN A 573 -11.09 9.05 5.55
CA GLN A 573 -12.50 8.64 5.56
C GLN A 573 -13.21 8.92 4.23
N LEU A 574 -12.88 10.03 3.57
CA LEU A 574 -13.40 10.33 2.24
C LEU A 574 -12.91 9.31 1.21
N GLN A 575 -11.64 8.85 1.30
CA GLN A 575 -11.15 7.74 0.48
C GLN A 575 -12.01 6.47 0.66
N TYR A 576 -12.56 6.21 1.86
CA TYR A 576 -13.48 5.08 2.05
C TYR A 576 -14.82 5.27 1.37
N ALA A 577 -15.38 6.47 1.43
CA ALA A 577 -16.59 6.79 0.68
C ALA A 577 -16.34 6.70 -0.85
N VAL A 578 -15.16 7.12 -1.31
CA VAL A 578 -14.70 6.98 -2.71
C VAL A 578 -14.58 5.50 -3.08
N ASP A 579 -13.93 4.69 -2.25
CA ASP A 579 -13.75 3.25 -2.50
C ASP A 579 -15.11 2.52 -2.53
N ALA A 580 -16.03 2.88 -1.63
CA ALA A 580 -17.39 2.34 -1.61
C ALA A 580 -18.21 2.75 -2.84
N CYS A 581 -18.14 4.02 -3.22
CA CYS A 581 -18.76 4.53 -4.45
C CYS A 581 -18.17 3.83 -5.67
N ARG A 582 -16.84 3.67 -5.75
CA ARG A 582 -16.16 2.98 -6.86
C ARG A 582 -16.57 1.52 -6.94
N PHE A 583 -16.63 0.80 -5.81
CA PHE A 583 -17.11 -0.58 -5.78
C PHE A 583 -18.55 -0.68 -6.28
N TYR A 584 -19.41 0.26 -5.90
CA TYR A 584 -20.80 0.29 -6.36
C TYR A 584 -20.94 0.61 -7.84
N THR A 585 -20.30 1.70 -8.26
CA THR A 585 -20.45 2.30 -9.60
C THR A 585 -19.56 1.67 -10.65
N LEU A 586 -18.53 0.91 -10.27
CA LEU A 586 -17.48 0.39 -11.16
C LEU A 586 -16.99 1.46 -12.15
N LYS A 587 -16.82 2.68 -11.65
CA LYS A 587 -16.33 3.87 -12.34
C LYS A 587 -15.41 4.61 -11.39
N GLU A 588 -14.43 5.33 -11.94
CA GLU A 588 -13.56 6.18 -11.14
C GLU A 588 -14.34 7.45 -10.76
N PRO A 589 -14.58 7.72 -9.46
CA PRO A 589 -15.28 8.94 -9.06
C PRO A 589 -14.44 10.18 -9.39
N ALA A 590 -15.09 11.27 -9.81
CA ALA A 590 -14.42 12.55 -10.11
C ALA A 590 -14.03 13.35 -8.86
N VAL A 591 -13.58 12.66 -7.80
CA VAL A 591 -13.18 13.26 -6.53
C VAL A 591 -11.65 13.27 -6.46
N ILE A 592 -11.08 14.47 -6.30
CA ILE A 592 -9.65 14.65 -6.07
C ILE A 592 -9.46 14.82 -4.56
N LEU A 593 -8.79 13.84 -3.94
CA LEU A 593 -8.45 13.92 -2.52
C LEU A 593 -7.28 14.87 -2.30
N ASP A 594 -7.41 15.73 -1.31
CA ASP A 594 -6.34 16.62 -0.83
C ASP A 594 -6.34 16.64 0.70
N SER A 595 -5.16 16.62 1.32
CA SER A 595 -4.98 16.75 2.77
C SER A 595 -5.41 18.10 3.31
N GLN A 596 -5.68 19.08 2.45
CA GLN A 596 -6.06 20.46 2.79
C GLN A 596 -7.47 20.81 2.30
N MET A 597 -8.31 19.81 1.97
CA MET A 597 -9.70 20.04 1.59
C MET A 597 -10.43 20.84 2.67
N SER A 598 -11.20 21.84 2.24
CA SER A 598 -12.08 22.56 3.15
C SER A 598 -13.29 21.69 3.51
N VAL A 599 -13.94 22.05 4.61
CA VAL A 599 -15.20 21.43 5.04
C VAL A 599 -16.27 21.47 3.93
N ASP A 600 -16.32 22.56 3.16
CA ASP A 600 -17.24 22.73 2.03
C ASP A 600 -16.87 21.81 0.86
N ASP A 601 -15.57 21.63 0.59
CA ASP A 601 -15.09 20.71 -0.45
C ASP A 601 -15.44 19.26 -0.09
N VAL A 602 -15.28 18.86 1.18
CA VAL A 602 -15.68 17.53 1.66
C VAL A 602 -17.19 17.33 1.49
N THR A 603 -18.00 18.33 1.86
CA THR A 603 -19.47 18.28 1.69
C THR A 603 -19.85 18.11 0.22
N SER A 604 -19.18 18.87 -0.66
CA SER A 604 -19.39 18.78 -2.11
C SER A 604 -19.00 17.40 -2.64
N CYS A 605 -17.87 16.84 -2.18
CA CYS A 605 -17.45 15.50 -2.57
C CYS A 605 -18.44 14.43 -2.12
N ILE A 606 -19.01 14.51 -0.91
CA ILE A 606 -20.06 13.58 -0.46
C ILE A 606 -21.27 13.65 -1.40
N ALA A 607 -21.68 14.86 -1.78
CA ALA A 607 -22.79 15.07 -2.71
C ALA A 607 -22.48 14.51 -4.11
N ASP A 608 -21.27 14.74 -4.62
CA ASP A 608 -20.80 14.22 -5.92
C ASP A 608 -20.75 12.69 -5.92
N LEU A 609 -20.27 12.07 -4.84
CA LEU A 609 -20.28 10.61 -4.71
C LEU A 609 -21.71 10.05 -4.69
N ARG A 610 -22.63 10.67 -3.93
CA ARG A 610 -24.05 10.30 -3.96
C ARG A 610 -24.65 10.47 -5.35
N GLY A 611 -24.31 11.56 -6.05
CA GLY A 611 -24.74 11.83 -7.42
C GLY A 611 -24.27 10.75 -8.38
N ALA A 612 -23.00 10.35 -8.32
CA ALA A 612 -22.44 9.30 -9.16
C ALA A 612 -23.15 7.94 -8.96
N MET A 613 -23.50 7.60 -7.71
CA MET A 613 -24.29 6.41 -7.42
C MET A 613 -25.71 6.50 -8.01
N GLN A 614 -26.37 7.66 -7.86
CA GLN A 614 -27.69 7.90 -8.45
C GLN A 614 -27.68 7.87 -9.97
N ASP A 615 -26.67 8.43 -10.61
CA ASP A 615 -26.51 8.42 -12.07
C ASP A 615 -26.39 7.00 -12.61
N VAL A 616 -25.62 6.15 -11.91
CA VAL A 616 -25.51 4.73 -12.24
C VAL A 616 -26.86 4.03 -12.03
N ASP A 617 -27.65 4.38 -11.01
CA ASP A 617 -28.99 3.80 -10.83
C ASP A 617 -29.99 4.23 -11.90
N ILE A 618 -29.91 5.49 -12.34
CA ILE A 618 -30.69 6.01 -13.47
C ILE A 618 -30.27 5.32 -14.78
N GLN A 619 -28.97 5.14 -15.01
CA GLN A 619 -28.42 4.51 -16.22
C GLN A 619 -29.00 3.11 -16.45
N TYR A 620 -29.25 2.35 -15.39
CA TYR A 620 -29.75 0.97 -15.50
C TYR A 620 -31.26 0.83 -15.33
N ALA A 621 -32.02 1.92 -15.06
CA ALA A 621 -33.48 2.12 -15.08
C ALA A 621 -34.41 1.13 -14.33
N ASN A 622 -34.04 -0.14 -14.19
CA ASN A 622 -34.74 -1.21 -13.47
C ASN A 622 -33.99 -1.65 -12.21
N GLY A 623 -32.91 -0.96 -11.82
CA GLY A 623 -32.04 -1.38 -10.72
C GLY A 623 -31.38 -2.74 -10.98
N TYR A 624 -31.02 -3.42 -9.90
CA TYR A 624 -30.49 -4.78 -9.94
C TYR A 624 -31.58 -5.79 -10.33
N THR A 625 -31.28 -6.65 -11.30
CA THR A 625 -32.12 -7.78 -11.71
C THR A 625 -31.72 -9.03 -10.93
N PRO A 626 -32.62 -9.62 -10.13
CA PRO A 626 -32.36 -10.88 -9.46
C PRO A 626 -32.15 -12.02 -10.47
N THR A 627 -31.22 -12.91 -10.18
CA THR A 627 -30.98 -14.14 -10.93
C THR A 627 -30.62 -15.26 -9.97
N THR A 628 -31.11 -16.47 -10.26
CA THR A 628 -30.86 -17.66 -9.44
C THR A 628 -30.36 -18.81 -10.31
N PRO A 629 -29.19 -18.66 -10.96
CA PRO A 629 -28.67 -19.72 -11.80
C PRO A 629 -28.36 -20.94 -10.93
N THR A 630 -28.67 -22.12 -11.46
CA THR A 630 -28.19 -23.39 -10.93
C THR A 630 -27.18 -23.94 -11.93
N THR A 631 -25.98 -24.26 -11.44
CA THR A 631 -24.93 -24.90 -12.25
C THR A 631 -24.46 -26.19 -11.63
N PHE A 632 -23.80 -27.01 -12.42
CA PHE A 632 -23.22 -28.27 -11.97
C PHE A 632 -21.69 -28.21 -12.00
N SER A 633 -21.03 -28.99 -11.15
CA SER A 633 -19.57 -29.06 -11.11
C SER A 633 -18.95 -29.41 -12.46
N ASP A 634 -19.63 -30.18 -13.31
CA ASP A 634 -19.15 -30.56 -14.64
C ASP A 634 -19.31 -29.47 -15.72
N GLU A 635 -19.95 -28.35 -15.37
CA GLU A 635 -20.09 -27.16 -16.21
C GLU A 635 -19.03 -26.09 -15.88
N LEU A 636 -18.24 -26.30 -14.83
CA LEU A 636 -17.14 -25.41 -14.46
C LEU A 636 -16.02 -25.46 -15.51
N ALA A 637 -15.36 -24.32 -15.73
CA ALA A 637 -14.25 -24.22 -16.67
C ALA A 637 -13.04 -25.09 -16.27
N SER A 638 -12.11 -25.25 -17.21
CA SER A 638 -10.87 -26.01 -17.01
C SER A 638 -11.09 -27.44 -16.47
N GLU A 639 -10.21 -27.91 -15.58
CA GLU A 639 -10.29 -29.21 -14.92
C GLU A 639 -11.01 -29.13 -13.56
N PHE A 640 -11.70 -28.02 -13.25
CA PHE A 640 -12.53 -27.91 -12.05
C PHE A 640 -13.57 -29.03 -11.91
N PRO A 641 -14.22 -29.51 -13.00
CA PRO A 641 -15.09 -30.69 -12.93
C PRO A 641 -14.49 -31.89 -12.21
N ALA A 642 -13.27 -32.28 -12.57
CA ALA A 642 -12.60 -33.44 -12.00
C ALA A 642 -12.08 -33.14 -10.58
N THR A 643 -11.47 -31.96 -10.40
CA THR A 643 -10.80 -31.60 -9.14
C THR A 643 -11.78 -31.31 -8.00
N VAL A 644 -12.95 -30.73 -8.27
CA VAL A 644 -14.00 -30.50 -7.26
C VAL A 644 -14.49 -31.84 -6.67
N ILE A 645 -14.84 -32.80 -7.52
CA ILE A 645 -15.34 -34.11 -7.05
C ILE A 645 -14.24 -34.90 -6.35
N ALA A 646 -13.00 -34.89 -6.88
CA ALA A 646 -11.88 -35.56 -6.23
C ALA A 646 -11.56 -34.95 -4.86
N GLY A 647 -11.61 -33.62 -4.75
CA GLY A 647 -11.38 -32.89 -3.50
C GLY A 647 -12.41 -33.22 -2.42
N LEU A 648 -13.70 -33.19 -2.77
CA LEU A 648 -14.78 -33.53 -1.83
C LEU A 648 -14.77 -34.99 -1.36
N LYS A 649 -14.17 -35.92 -2.13
CA LYS A 649 -14.04 -37.33 -1.76
C LYS A 649 -12.80 -37.64 -0.92
N SER A 650 -11.80 -36.76 -0.91
CA SER A 650 -10.46 -37.07 -0.39
C SER A 650 -10.26 -36.54 1.03
N SER A 651 -9.98 -37.44 1.97
CA SER A 651 -9.56 -37.09 3.32
C SER A 651 -8.20 -36.39 3.35
N GLU A 652 -7.29 -36.73 2.43
CA GLU A 652 -5.97 -36.10 2.28
C GLU A 652 -6.11 -34.62 1.87
N LYS A 653 -7.14 -34.30 1.06
CA LYS A 653 -7.48 -32.93 0.66
C LYS A 653 -8.49 -32.26 1.62
N GLY A 654 -8.71 -32.84 2.80
CA GLY A 654 -9.60 -32.30 3.83
C GLY A 654 -11.07 -32.23 3.44
N TYR A 655 -11.53 -33.05 2.49
CA TYR A 655 -12.89 -33.04 1.94
C TYR A 655 -13.30 -31.65 1.41
N SER A 656 -12.34 -30.98 0.76
CA SER A 656 -12.48 -29.63 0.26
C SER A 656 -12.37 -29.58 -1.26
N ALA A 657 -13.15 -28.71 -1.89
CA ALA A 657 -13.06 -28.37 -3.31
C ALA A 657 -12.78 -26.88 -3.49
N THR A 658 -12.02 -26.54 -4.52
CA THR A 658 -11.76 -25.15 -4.93
C THR A 658 -12.07 -24.95 -6.41
N PHE A 659 -12.66 -23.81 -6.73
CA PHE A 659 -12.87 -23.37 -8.11
C PHE A 659 -12.87 -21.85 -8.19
N THR A 660 -12.58 -21.31 -9.37
CA THR A 660 -12.45 -19.87 -9.59
C THR A 660 -13.41 -19.41 -10.67
N LEU A 661 -14.08 -18.28 -10.42
CA LEU A 661 -14.84 -17.56 -11.44
C LEU A 661 -14.16 -16.22 -11.73
N LEU A 662 -14.12 -15.83 -13.00
CA LEU A 662 -13.48 -14.59 -13.47
C LEU A 662 -14.44 -13.81 -14.37
N PRO A 663 -14.48 -12.46 -14.29
CA PRO A 663 -15.28 -11.68 -15.22
C PRO A 663 -14.60 -11.74 -16.59
N MET A 664 -15.37 -12.09 -17.62
CA MET A 664 -14.88 -12.18 -18.99
C MET A 664 -15.75 -11.30 -19.91
N PRO A 665 -15.22 -10.17 -20.40
CA PRO A 665 -15.91 -9.34 -21.37
C PRO A 665 -16.32 -10.18 -22.59
N GLY A 666 -17.61 -10.16 -22.94
CA GLY A 666 -18.12 -10.89 -24.11
C GLY A 666 -18.17 -12.42 -23.97
N ALA A 667 -18.10 -12.95 -22.75
CA ALA A 667 -18.25 -14.39 -22.52
C ALA A 667 -19.54 -14.97 -23.12
N ASN A 668 -19.44 -16.21 -23.61
CA ASN A 668 -20.58 -16.96 -24.11
C ASN A 668 -21.51 -17.38 -22.96
N TYR A 669 -22.79 -17.60 -23.26
CA TYR A 669 -23.78 -18.07 -22.30
C TYR A 669 -23.69 -19.57 -22.01
N ASP A 670 -22.89 -20.31 -22.78
CA ASP A 670 -22.73 -21.75 -22.66
C ASP A 670 -21.52 -22.10 -21.77
N PRO A 671 -21.61 -23.16 -20.95
CA PRO A 671 -20.46 -23.64 -20.19
C PRO A 671 -19.38 -24.17 -21.14
N GLY A 672 -18.12 -24.08 -20.73
CA GLY A 672 -17.00 -24.57 -21.52
C GLY A 672 -15.67 -24.46 -20.79
N PRO A 673 -14.63 -25.17 -21.27
CA PRO A 673 -13.35 -25.28 -20.60
C PRO A 673 -12.60 -23.93 -20.46
N GLU A 674 -13.01 -22.92 -21.23
CA GLU A 674 -12.42 -21.58 -21.23
C GLU A 674 -13.37 -20.51 -20.66
N ASN A 675 -14.62 -20.85 -20.32
CA ASN A 675 -15.61 -19.87 -19.86
C ASN A 675 -15.66 -19.77 -18.33
N TYR A 676 -14.71 -19.03 -17.74
CA TYR A 676 -14.64 -18.80 -16.30
C TYR A 676 -15.71 -17.83 -15.78
N ALA A 677 -16.47 -17.17 -16.66
CA ALA A 677 -17.55 -16.29 -16.27
C ALA A 677 -18.88 -17.04 -16.06
N TYR A 678 -19.04 -18.25 -16.59
CA TYR A 678 -20.27 -19.04 -16.45
C TYR A 678 -20.60 -19.33 -14.98
N PRO A 679 -21.85 -19.13 -14.51
CA PRO A 679 -23.06 -18.74 -15.25
C PRO A 679 -23.30 -17.21 -15.34
N PHE A 680 -22.40 -16.39 -14.80
CA PHE A 680 -22.52 -14.94 -14.69
C PHE A 680 -22.09 -14.23 -15.97
N THR A 681 -22.84 -14.48 -17.04
CA THR A 681 -22.56 -14.00 -18.39
C THR A 681 -23.63 -13.02 -18.86
N GLY A 682 -23.27 -11.95 -19.58
CA GLY A 682 -24.25 -11.04 -20.20
C GLY A 682 -24.79 -9.93 -19.29
N GLY A 683 -23.98 -9.47 -18.35
CA GLY A 683 -24.36 -8.48 -17.34
C GLY A 683 -23.16 -7.78 -16.72
N PHE A 684 -23.43 -6.79 -15.89
CA PHE A 684 -22.44 -5.98 -15.19
C PHE A 684 -22.81 -5.85 -13.70
N HIS A 685 -21.85 -5.43 -12.86
CA HIS A 685 -22.07 -5.19 -11.43
C HIS A 685 -22.68 -6.39 -10.68
N TYR A 686 -22.13 -7.59 -10.81
CA TYR A 686 -22.74 -8.75 -10.16
C TYR A 686 -22.59 -8.71 -8.64
N ARG A 687 -23.63 -9.08 -7.90
CA ARG A 687 -23.59 -9.22 -6.43
C ARG A 687 -24.27 -10.51 -6.02
N LEU A 688 -23.77 -11.12 -4.94
CA LEU A 688 -24.29 -12.35 -4.39
C LEU A 688 -25.00 -12.12 -3.07
N ASN A 689 -26.22 -12.65 -2.99
CA ASN A 689 -26.91 -12.94 -1.74
C ASN A 689 -26.45 -14.28 -1.16
N GLY A 690 -26.00 -15.26 -1.95
CA GLY A 690 -25.54 -16.54 -1.41
C GLY A 690 -25.15 -17.60 -2.44
N LEU A 691 -24.53 -18.66 -1.94
CA LEU A 691 -24.20 -19.88 -2.67
C LEU A 691 -24.62 -21.10 -1.83
N GLU A 692 -25.43 -22.00 -2.39
CA GLU A 692 -25.98 -23.16 -1.69
C GLU A 692 -25.61 -24.45 -2.45
N PRO A 693 -24.48 -25.11 -2.09
CA PRO A 693 -24.01 -26.32 -2.75
C PRO A 693 -24.75 -27.59 -2.26
N ARG A 694 -25.15 -28.46 -3.19
CA ARG A 694 -25.85 -29.72 -2.90
C ARG A 694 -25.14 -30.91 -3.54
N LEU A 695 -24.95 -31.98 -2.76
CA LEU A 695 -24.30 -33.21 -3.21
C LEU A 695 -25.29 -34.06 -4.01
N MET A 696 -24.91 -34.48 -5.21
CA MET A 696 -25.74 -35.35 -6.05
C MET A 696 -25.24 -36.80 -5.98
N GLY A 697 -26.16 -37.72 -5.72
CA GLY A 697 -25.89 -39.17 -5.70
C GLY A 697 -25.35 -39.72 -4.38
N VAL A 698 -25.13 -38.87 -3.36
CA VAL A 698 -24.66 -39.26 -2.03
C VAL A 698 -25.82 -39.77 -1.17
N LYS A 699 -25.55 -40.78 -0.34
CA LYS A 699 -26.51 -41.30 0.66
C LYS A 699 -25.95 -41.14 2.07
N PRO A 700 -26.79 -40.93 3.08
CA PRO A 700 -26.32 -40.94 4.44
C PRO A 700 -25.95 -42.36 4.89
N LEU A 701 -24.92 -42.46 5.72
CA LEU A 701 -24.63 -43.72 6.40
C LEU A 701 -25.73 -44.01 7.43
N PRO A 702 -26.09 -45.28 7.68
CA PRO A 702 -27.19 -45.63 8.59
C PRO A 702 -27.07 -45.03 10.00
N ALA A 703 -25.84 -44.84 10.49
CA ALA A 703 -25.58 -44.26 11.81
C ALA A 703 -25.88 -42.76 11.89
N ALA A 704 -25.86 -42.04 10.77
CA ALA A 704 -26.14 -40.62 10.68
C ALA A 704 -27.63 -40.29 10.49
N VAL A 705 -28.45 -41.32 10.24
CA VAL A 705 -29.91 -41.16 10.04
C VAL A 705 -30.62 -41.13 11.39
N HIS A 706 -31.30 -40.02 11.66
CA HIS A 706 -32.18 -39.82 12.81
C HIS A 706 -33.56 -39.35 12.34
N ASP A 707 -34.62 -40.03 12.77
CA ASP A 707 -36.01 -39.77 12.33
C ASP A 707 -36.18 -39.71 10.80
N GLY A 708 -35.51 -40.64 10.11
CA GLY A 708 -35.53 -40.76 8.65
C GLY A 708 -34.75 -39.68 7.90
N ARG A 709 -33.88 -38.93 8.59
CA ARG A 709 -33.16 -37.78 8.04
C ARG A 709 -31.70 -37.76 8.45
N ALA A 710 -30.85 -37.22 7.59
CA ALA A 710 -29.46 -36.93 7.89
C ALA A 710 -29.12 -35.48 7.49
N LEU A 711 -28.06 -34.93 8.07
CA LEU A 711 -27.59 -33.58 7.77
C LEU A 711 -26.40 -33.62 6.81
N VAL A 712 -26.34 -32.66 5.91
CA VAL A 712 -25.14 -32.33 5.15
C VAL A 712 -24.74 -30.91 5.52
N ARG A 713 -23.45 -30.71 5.81
CA ARG A 713 -22.92 -29.42 6.30
C ARG A 713 -21.76 -28.97 5.44
N PHE A 714 -21.91 -27.81 4.82
CA PHE A 714 -20.86 -27.13 4.09
C PHE A 714 -20.39 -25.88 4.82
N ARG A 715 -19.08 -25.69 4.81
CA ARG A 715 -18.45 -24.40 5.00
C ARG A 715 -18.06 -23.85 3.62
N ILE A 716 -18.46 -22.62 3.36
CA ILE A 716 -18.24 -21.92 2.09
C ILE A 716 -17.38 -20.72 2.38
N GLU A 717 -16.23 -20.65 1.73
CA GLU A 717 -15.23 -19.61 1.92
C GLU A 717 -14.92 -18.94 0.59
N THR A 718 -14.75 -17.61 0.60
CA THR A 718 -14.17 -16.86 -0.52
C THR A 718 -12.69 -16.58 -0.27
N SER A 719 -11.92 -16.22 -1.30
CA SER A 719 -10.52 -15.80 -1.09
C SER A 719 -10.37 -14.46 -0.38
N GLY A 720 -11.43 -13.65 -0.31
CA GLY A 720 -11.34 -12.24 0.09
C GLY A 720 -10.81 -11.32 -1.02
N THR A 721 -10.47 -11.87 -2.19
CA THR A 721 -10.15 -11.12 -3.41
C THR A 721 -11.27 -11.29 -4.43
N TYR A 722 -11.69 -10.18 -5.02
CA TYR A 722 -12.88 -10.08 -5.84
C TYR A 722 -12.56 -9.35 -7.13
N SER A 723 -13.32 -9.67 -8.18
CA SER A 723 -13.31 -8.89 -9.42
C SER A 723 -14.74 -8.64 -9.88
N ASP A 724 -14.94 -7.63 -10.71
CA ASP A 724 -16.25 -7.38 -11.32
C ASP A 724 -16.13 -6.66 -12.66
N LEU A 725 -17.20 -6.71 -13.46
CA LEU A 725 -17.26 -6.13 -14.78
C LEU A 725 -18.08 -4.84 -14.77
N GLY A 726 -17.42 -3.73 -15.08
CA GLY A 726 -18.03 -2.43 -15.31
C GLY A 726 -18.18 -2.11 -16.80
N TYR A 727 -19.09 -1.21 -17.12
CA TYR A 727 -19.30 -0.71 -18.47
C TYR A 727 -19.22 0.82 -18.51
N ASP A 728 -18.38 1.33 -19.39
CA ASP A 728 -18.28 2.76 -19.65
C ASP A 728 -19.16 3.12 -20.87
N PRO A 729 -20.25 3.89 -20.67
CA PRO A 729 -21.14 4.28 -21.75
C PRO A 729 -20.51 5.25 -22.76
N ASP A 730 -19.49 6.01 -22.35
CA ASP A 730 -18.86 7.02 -23.19
C ASP A 730 -17.89 6.37 -24.18
N THR A 731 -17.09 5.41 -23.69
CA THR A 731 -16.12 4.65 -24.52
C THR A 731 -16.72 3.39 -25.15
N LYS A 732 -17.84 2.89 -24.62
CA LYS A 732 -18.45 1.59 -24.96
C LYS A 732 -17.54 0.39 -24.69
N GLU A 733 -16.57 0.55 -23.80
CA GLU A 733 -15.64 -0.49 -23.40
C GLU A 733 -16.06 -1.09 -22.05
N SER A 734 -15.80 -2.39 -21.89
CA SER A 734 -15.97 -3.06 -20.60
C SER A 734 -14.62 -3.09 -19.87
N LYS A 735 -14.63 -2.77 -18.58
CA LYS A 735 -13.43 -2.78 -17.73
C LYS A 735 -13.62 -3.78 -16.60
N VAL A 736 -12.60 -4.60 -16.35
CA VAL A 736 -12.53 -5.44 -15.15
C VAL A 736 -11.96 -4.61 -14.00
N TRP A 737 -12.64 -4.66 -12.86
CA TRP A 737 -12.23 -4.00 -11.62
C TRP A 737 -11.84 -5.04 -10.59
N HIS A 738 -10.82 -4.76 -9.78
CA HIS A 738 -10.30 -5.69 -8.78
C HIS A 738 -10.40 -5.11 -7.36
N PHE A 739 -10.76 -5.97 -6.41
CA PHE A 739 -11.01 -5.56 -5.03
C PHE A 739 -10.48 -6.56 -4.00
N VAL A 740 -10.08 -6.07 -2.82
CA VAL A 740 -9.75 -6.87 -1.63
C VAL A 740 -10.73 -6.55 -0.51
N SER A 741 -11.23 -7.56 0.20
CA SER A 741 -12.08 -7.37 1.38
C SER A 741 -11.82 -8.47 2.42
N LYS A 742 -12.62 -8.46 3.50
CA LYS A 742 -12.62 -9.54 4.48
C LYS A 742 -12.99 -10.86 3.81
N LEU A 743 -12.27 -11.92 4.15
CA LEU A 743 -12.67 -13.29 3.82
C LEU A 743 -14.11 -13.51 4.31
N ARG A 744 -14.96 -14.02 3.42
CA ARG A 744 -16.34 -14.35 3.78
C ARG A 744 -16.41 -15.84 4.04
N GLN A 745 -16.96 -16.19 5.20
CA GLN A 745 -17.23 -17.56 5.57
C GLN A 745 -18.71 -17.69 5.89
N ASN A 746 -19.42 -18.50 5.12
CA ASN A 746 -20.80 -18.87 5.38
C ASN A 746 -20.91 -20.36 5.64
N ARG A 747 -22.01 -20.74 6.29
CA ARG A 747 -22.34 -22.14 6.52
C ARG A 747 -23.66 -22.46 5.84
N TYR A 748 -23.71 -23.60 5.16
CA TYR A 748 -24.92 -24.13 4.55
C TYR A 748 -25.19 -25.51 5.13
N VAL A 749 -26.40 -25.71 5.66
CA VAL A 749 -26.82 -26.98 6.24
C VAL A 749 -28.18 -27.36 5.67
N TYR A 750 -28.29 -28.57 5.14
CA TYR A 750 -29.55 -29.10 4.63
C TYR A 750 -29.79 -30.54 5.08
N GLU A 751 -31.05 -30.96 5.03
CA GLU A 751 -31.49 -32.32 5.32
C GLU A 751 -31.61 -33.14 4.04
N ILE A 752 -31.16 -34.39 4.12
CA ILE A 752 -31.45 -35.43 3.13
C ILE A 752 -32.20 -36.59 3.79
N ASP A 753 -33.00 -37.33 3.02
CA ASP A 753 -33.61 -38.57 3.48
C ASP A 753 -32.66 -39.78 3.35
N GLU A 754 -33.12 -40.96 3.75
CA GLU A 754 -32.38 -42.23 3.64
C GLU A 754 -31.94 -42.58 2.21
N SER A 755 -32.63 -42.04 1.20
CA SER A 755 -32.29 -42.25 -0.21
C SER A 755 -31.25 -41.25 -0.74
N GLY A 756 -30.93 -40.21 0.05
CA GLY A 756 -30.08 -39.09 -0.35
C GLY A 756 -30.84 -37.93 -0.98
N ALA A 757 -32.18 -37.97 -1.02
CA ALA A 757 -32.97 -36.90 -1.61
C ALA A 757 -33.00 -35.69 -0.68
N TRP A 758 -32.77 -34.49 -1.24
CA TRP A 758 -32.90 -33.23 -0.50
C TRP A 758 -34.32 -33.06 0.05
N LEU A 759 -34.41 -32.61 1.30
CA LEU A 759 -35.68 -32.36 1.99
C LEU A 759 -35.93 -30.88 2.24
N ARG A 760 -35.01 -30.22 2.94
CA ARG A 760 -35.12 -28.80 3.29
C ARG A 760 -33.79 -28.24 3.76
N ASP A 761 -33.66 -26.93 3.65
CA ASP A 761 -32.56 -26.18 4.23
C ASP A 761 -32.81 -25.96 5.73
N ARG A 762 -31.74 -26.05 6.52
CA ARG A 762 -31.71 -25.78 7.97
C ARG A 762 -30.98 -24.49 8.28
N GLU A 763 -29.93 -24.20 7.52
CA GLU A 763 -29.13 -23.00 7.60
C GLU A 763 -28.81 -22.60 6.16
N ARG A 764 -29.16 -21.37 5.78
CA ARG A 764 -28.91 -20.82 4.44
C ARG A 764 -27.61 -20.03 4.45
N ALA A 765 -26.80 -20.15 3.40
CA ALA A 765 -25.56 -19.42 3.26
C ALA A 765 -25.79 -18.03 2.64
N GLN A 766 -26.51 -17.18 3.37
CA GLN A 766 -26.84 -15.83 2.92
C GLN A 766 -25.81 -14.79 3.38
N TYR A 767 -25.51 -13.83 2.53
CA TYR A 767 -24.83 -12.59 2.84
C TYR A 767 -25.84 -11.54 3.28
N ASP A 768 -25.40 -10.61 4.12
CA ASP A 768 -26.21 -9.48 4.59
C ASP A 768 -26.85 -8.74 3.40
N ASP A 769 -28.11 -8.34 3.54
CA ASP A 769 -28.95 -7.80 2.45
C ASP A 769 -28.77 -6.29 2.23
N HIS A 770 -27.80 -5.69 2.93
CA HIS A 770 -27.40 -4.32 2.71
C HIS A 770 -26.77 -4.17 1.32
N GLU A 771 -27.53 -3.58 0.40
CA GLU A 771 -27.08 -3.19 -0.94
C GLU A 771 -25.72 -2.46 -0.83
N HIS A 772 -24.81 -2.75 -1.77
CA HIS A 772 -23.48 -2.11 -1.93
C HIS A 772 -22.31 -2.73 -1.14
N ALA A 773 -22.55 -3.69 -0.24
CA ALA A 773 -21.47 -4.37 0.52
C ALA A 773 -21.34 -5.88 0.23
N GLN A 774 -22.15 -6.41 -0.68
CA GLN A 774 -22.16 -7.82 -1.06
C GLN A 774 -21.05 -8.17 -2.05
N PRO A 775 -20.47 -9.37 -1.97
CA PRO A 775 -19.40 -9.77 -2.87
C PRO A 775 -19.91 -10.09 -4.28
N PRO A 776 -19.11 -9.82 -5.34
CA PRO A 776 -19.37 -10.39 -6.65
C PRO A 776 -19.06 -11.90 -6.67
N PRO A 777 -19.60 -12.66 -7.65
CA PRO A 777 -19.32 -14.09 -7.80
C PRO A 777 -17.89 -14.38 -8.27
N PHE A 778 -17.22 -13.39 -8.87
CA PHE A 778 -15.88 -13.57 -9.43
C PHE A 778 -14.81 -13.49 -8.35
N THR A 779 -14.58 -14.63 -7.73
CA THR A 779 -13.59 -14.88 -6.68
C THR A 779 -13.16 -16.34 -6.76
N LEU A 780 -12.22 -16.73 -5.90
CA LEU A 780 -11.99 -18.14 -5.62
C LEU A 780 -12.97 -18.60 -4.54
N TRP A 781 -13.60 -19.73 -4.81
CA TRP A 781 -14.50 -20.41 -3.91
C TRP A 781 -13.81 -21.63 -3.32
N LYS A 782 -13.97 -21.81 -2.01
CA LYS A 782 -13.59 -23.04 -1.31
C LYS A 782 -14.80 -23.61 -0.58
N LEU A 783 -15.10 -24.88 -0.87
CA LEU A 783 -16.20 -25.62 -0.28
C LEU A 783 -15.65 -26.77 0.54
N THR A 784 -15.90 -26.77 1.85
CA THR A 784 -15.47 -27.84 2.76
C THR A 784 -16.68 -28.59 3.29
N LEU A 785 -16.70 -29.91 3.10
CA LEU A 785 -17.70 -30.77 3.71
C LEU A 785 -17.32 -31.06 5.18
N GLU A 786 -18.13 -30.61 6.14
CA GLU A 786 -17.77 -30.66 7.56
C GLU A 786 -18.08 -32.00 8.23
N ASN A 787 -18.95 -32.81 7.60
CA ASN A 787 -19.36 -34.10 8.13
C ASN A 787 -19.28 -35.23 7.08
N PRO A 788 -18.09 -35.46 6.50
CA PRO A 788 -17.90 -36.49 5.47
C PRO A 788 -18.19 -37.90 5.98
N ASP A 789 -17.90 -38.17 7.27
CA ASP A 789 -18.10 -39.47 7.90
C ASP A 789 -19.59 -39.86 8.06
N ASP A 790 -20.51 -38.91 7.89
CA ASP A 790 -21.95 -39.16 7.93
C ASP A 790 -22.49 -39.66 6.57
N LEU A 791 -21.66 -39.65 5.52
CA LEU A 791 -22.09 -39.76 4.12
C LEU A 791 -21.29 -40.82 3.36
N ASP A 792 -21.96 -41.56 2.46
CA ASP A 792 -21.30 -42.38 1.46
C ASP A 792 -20.91 -41.52 0.26
N LEU A 793 -19.67 -41.02 0.28
CA LEU A 793 -19.11 -40.18 -0.78
C LEU A 793 -18.63 -40.97 -2.00
N SER A 794 -18.59 -42.31 -1.94
CA SER A 794 -18.13 -43.13 -3.08
C SER A 794 -19.03 -42.94 -4.31
N THR A 795 -20.31 -42.67 -4.08
CA THR A 795 -21.34 -42.46 -5.09
C THR A 795 -21.58 -40.99 -5.44
N LEU A 796 -20.79 -40.05 -4.90
CA LEU A 796 -20.87 -38.65 -5.31
C LEU A 796 -20.57 -38.54 -6.82
N ASP A 797 -21.56 -38.07 -7.57
CA ASP A 797 -21.52 -37.91 -9.02
C ASP A 797 -21.14 -36.47 -9.37
N LYS A 798 -21.96 -35.52 -8.88
CA LYS A 798 -21.83 -34.09 -9.16
C LYS A 798 -22.09 -33.25 -7.92
N LEU A 799 -21.66 -32.00 -7.99
CA LEU A 799 -22.08 -30.95 -7.08
C LEU A 799 -23.03 -30.01 -7.83
N GLU A 800 -24.21 -29.77 -7.28
CA GLU A 800 -25.15 -28.75 -7.77
C GLU A 800 -24.90 -27.46 -7.00
N LEU A 801 -24.75 -26.34 -7.70
CA LEU A 801 -24.43 -25.02 -7.15
C LEU A 801 -25.62 -24.10 -7.39
N HIS A 802 -26.38 -23.77 -6.33
CA HIS A 802 -27.47 -22.80 -6.40
C HIS A 802 -26.96 -21.43 -6.01
N TRP A 803 -27.06 -20.48 -6.93
CA TRP A 803 -26.64 -19.10 -6.71
C TRP A 803 -27.86 -18.23 -6.44
N ASP A 804 -27.75 -17.31 -5.48
CA ASP A 804 -28.70 -16.21 -5.29
C ASP A 804 -27.93 -14.93 -5.55
N ALA A 805 -28.25 -14.27 -6.68
CA ALA A 805 -27.44 -13.19 -7.21
C ALA A 805 -28.32 -12.10 -7.81
N PHE A 806 -27.69 -10.97 -8.08
CA PHE A 806 -28.29 -9.93 -8.88
C PHE A 806 -27.24 -9.17 -9.68
N TYR A 807 -27.69 -8.56 -10.76
CA TYR A 807 -26.80 -7.94 -11.74
C TYR A 807 -27.51 -6.82 -12.48
N ARG A 808 -26.76 -5.98 -13.17
CA ARG A 808 -27.28 -4.95 -14.06
C ARG A 808 -27.25 -5.47 -15.50
N PRO A 809 -28.41 -5.65 -16.15
CA PRO A 809 -28.46 -6.25 -17.48
C PRO A 809 -27.97 -5.28 -18.57
N VAL A 810 -27.43 -5.85 -19.65
CA VAL A 810 -26.98 -5.10 -20.84
C VAL A 810 -28.13 -4.37 -21.56
N PHE A 811 -29.38 -4.79 -21.35
CA PHE A 811 -30.55 -4.35 -22.13
C PHE A 811 -31.08 -2.93 -21.86
N SER A 812 -30.35 -2.09 -21.10
CA SER A 812 -30.75 -0.71 -20.81
C SER A 812 -29.87 0.37 -21.44
N LEU A 813 -28.96 0.02 -22.37
CA LEU A 813 -28.05 0.97 -23.02
C LEU A 813 -28.31 1.17 -24.52
#